data_AF-A0A7W0NWG9-F1
#
_entry.id   AF-A0A7W0NWG9-F1
#
_cell.length_a   1.000
_cell.length_b   1.000
_cell.length_c   1.000
_cell.angle_alpha   90.00
_cell.angle_beta   90.00
_cell.angle_gamma   90.00
#
_symmetry.space_group_name_H-M   'P 1'
#
loop_
_entity.id
_entity.type
_entity.pdbx_description
1 polymer ?
#
loop_
_entity_poly.entity_id
_entity_poly.type
_entity_poly.pdbx_seq_one_letter_code
_entity_poly.pdbx_strand_id
1 'polypeptide(L)'
;MRDFLRFLFPVADQANITAATVVADDVAYATAPGAGAAYPQALRLTFGVQATAPQVLPLFPGRVTFVVDPAAAGVMPLPVDVSAANYSLWKTRGMLMVRLEDVNLMKELATLMAPIGVVPTTLWYGPVDITQDFLFTTVATGLLKEDIVTGAGKIKKTDAQWSKHAISHFLHGRFKPLLRLGAAAADDDVVRFPMARVVVSTGTANLTVTVARTQKAQDAKDGLFDRSSGTTPRTDPSHRSHGVIPARHVYRTLREKLLGAASGTAVPDAILADWPTAPRYFPIRVSRTWKPIDNFSVHLPANTIRVTSGAAKLAEQRLPAHGVFFLMQQPAVSPPSAPVINVTINGGLRFIDGAMADVWRVPAGTAALTYNLATATPHVIVRRLMVDEMLADAARPTNDEAACTYFSLRRTMRALIDNRICGGRLVAEGSKTLAATKKLLDDALAGTHGDKKEIIDGKPSPAGSPGLARKFENILRAFYPTTAPAQNIGGSTNRTTMFDQGQVFYHLWQVRDDLFRNEGTKRNFADAHIGRGSAGALLSVGLAPAYLIDPVRNAGESTAAFADRIVGLMLTQLTSGTVLQFWNTDAAYQRIKTRAGAPTSIGHSPIFSHYMPNDPATSLPSGIVVIDQMGDTSCPVQGTPGNRQIRWHGWTPEIWATATIDE
;
A
#
# COMPACT_ATOMS: atom_id res chain seq x y z
N MET A 1 -13.65 -29.12 -7.64
CA MET A 1 -13.48 -29.31 -9.09
C MET A 1 -12.55 -30.50 -9.28
N ARG A 2 -12.16 -30.89 -10.51
CA ARG A 2 -11.09 -31.90 -10.67
C ARG A 2 -9.73 -31.29 -10.32
N ASP A 3 -8.74 -32.12 -10.02
CA ASP A 3 -7.37 -31.65 -9.88
C ASP A 3 -6.86 -31.10 -11.22
N PHE A 4 -6.37 -29.86 -11.18
CA PHE A 4 -5.88 -29.14 -12.36
C PHE A 4 -4.44 -28.64 -12.18
N LEU A 5 -3.90 -28.74 -10.96
CA LEU A 5 -2.57 -28.22 -10.64
C LEU A 5 -1.50 -29.19 -11.15
N ARG A 6 -0.38 -28.64 -11.65
CA ARG A 6 0.71 -29.42 -12.23
C ARG A 6 2.00 -29.29 -11.43
N PHE A 7 2.66 -30.43 -11.25
CA PHE A 7 4.07 -30.40 -10.89
C PHE A 7 4.90 -29.82 -12.04
N LEU A 8 6.06 -29.24 -11.68
CA LEU A 8 6.95 -28.50 -12.59
C LEU A 8 7.34 -29.28 -13.85
N PHE A 9 7.50 -30.61 -13.71
CA PHE A 9 7.94 -31.50 -14.78
C PHE A 9 6.88 -32.58 -15.05
N PRO A 10 6.57 -32.88 -16.33
CA PRO A 10 5.74 -34.03 -16.67
C PRO A 10 6.32 -35.32 -16.11
N VAL A 11 5.47 -36.28 -15.74
CA VAL A 11 5.91 -37.59 -15.21
C VAL A 11 6.90 -38.28 -16.15
N ALA A 12 6.64 -38.22 -17.46
CA ALA A 12 7.54 -38.79 -18.47
C ALA A 12 8.94 -38.14 -18.47
N ASP A 13 9.02 -36.83 -18.20
CA ASP A 13 10.28 -36.09 -18.20
C ASP A 13 11.04 -36.19 -16.87
N GLN A 14 10.37 -36.56 -15.77
CA GLN A 14 11.02 -36.81 -14.48
C GLN A 14 12.03 -37.95 -14.56
N ALA A 15 11.80 -38.94 -15.43
CA ALA A 15 12.75 -40.03 -15.68
C ALA A 15 14.06 -39.53 -16.34
N ASN A 16 14.05 -38.36 -16.99
CA ASN A 16 15.25 -37.74 -17.58
C ASN A 16 16.08 -36.95 -16.55
N ILE A 17 15.62 -36.84 -15.31
CA ILE A 17 16.27 -36.09 -14.24
C ILE A 17 17.01 -37.05 -13.31
N THR A 18 18.29 -36.80 -13.08
CA THR A 18 19.08 -37.59 -12.11
C THR A 18 18.72 -37.15 -10.69
N ALA A 19 17.77 -37.83 -10.05
CA ALA A 19 17.20 -37.44 -8.76
C ALA A 19 18.25 -37.18 -7.66
N ALA A 20 19.32 -37.97 -7.59
CA ALA A 20 20.40 -37.80 -6.61
C ALA A 20 21.19 -36.48 -6.76
N THR A 21 21.07 -35.81 -7.91
CA THR A 21 21.75 -34.53 -8.19
C THR A 21 20.84 -33.31 -8.01
N VAL A 22 19.57 -33.52 -7.64
CA VAL A 22 18.61 -32.43 -7.48
C VAL A 22 19.01 -31.60 -6.27
N VAL A 23 19.38 -30.36 -6.51
CA VAL A 23 19.57 -29.32 -5.50
C VAL A 23 18.44 -28.33 -5.64
N ALA A 24 17.69 -28.15 -4.55
CA ALA A 24 16.62 -27.18 -4.45
C ALA A 24 16.98 -26.17 -3.36
N ASP A 25 17.16 -24.91 -3.77
CA ASP A 25 17.54 -23.80 -2.90
C ASP A 25 16.49 -22.67 -2.96
N ASP A 26 16.30 -21.98 -1.83
CA ASP A 26 15.52 -20.75 -1.79
C ASP A 26 16.46 -19.56 -1.89
N VAL A 27 16.19 -18.67 -2.85
CA VAL A 27 17.01 -17.46 -3.05
C VAL A 27 16.98 -16.61 -1.79
N ALA A 28 18.16 -16.19 -1.32
CA ALA A 28 18.31 -15.42 -0.09
C ALA A 28 17.60 -14.06 -0.13
N TYR A 29 17.35 -13.48 1.04
CA TYR A 29 16.76 -12.15 1.17
C TYR A 29 17.63 -11.05 0.56
N ALA A 30 16.96 -10.11 -0.10
CA ALA A 30 17.57 -8.89 -0.63
C ALA A 30 16.60 -7.72 -0.44
N THR A 31 17.12 -6.56 -0.04
CA THR A 31 16.34 -5.35 0.21
C THR A 31 15.71 -4.78 -1.05
N ALA A 32 16.44 -4.81 -2.17
CA ALA A 32 16.04 -4.28 -3.46
C ALA A 32 16.61 -5.16 -4.59
N PRO A 33 15.94 -6.26 -4.98
CA PRO A 33 16.38 -7.06 -6.12
C PRO A 33 16.31 -6.20 -7.39
N GLY A 34 17.42 -6.19 -8.15
CA GLY A 34 17.50 -5.51 -9.44
C GLY A 34 16.70 -6.24 -10.52
N ALA A 35 16.41 -5.54 -11.62
CA ALA A 35 15.78 -6.14 -12.79
C ALA A 35 16.63 -7.33 -13.31
N GLY A 36 15.98 -8.41 -13.70
CA GLY A 36 16.62 -9.65 -14.17
C GLY A 36 17.27 -10.52 -13.09
N ALA A 37 17.39 -10.05 -11.84
CA ALA A 37 17.89 -10.86 -10.75
C ALA A 37 16.81 -11.84 -10.26
N ALA A 38 17.24 -13.02 -9.77
CA ALA A 38 16.32 -13.93 -9.09
C ALA A 38 15.75 -13.24 -7.83
N TYR A 39 14.43 -13.21 -7.71
CA TYR A 39 13.79 -12.57 -6.57
C TYR A 39 14.01 -13.42 -5.30
N PRO A 40 14.16 -12.80 -4.11
CA PRO A 40 14.16 -13.52 -2.84
C PRO A 40 13.04 -14.55 -2.71
N GLN A 41 13.35 -15.71 -2.16
CA GLN A 41 12.38 -16.82 -1.95
C GLN A 41 11.84 -17.45 -3.25
N ALA A 42 12.39 -17.10 -4.40
CA ALA A 42 12.26 -17.94 -5.59
C ALA A 42 12.93 -19.30 -5.34
N LEU A 43 12.37 -20.35 -5.93
CA LEU A 43 12.92 -21.70 -5.88
C LEU A 43 13.92 -21.87 -7.01
N ARG A 44 15.19 -22.04 -6.67
CA ARG A 44 16.27 -22.35 -7.61
C ARG A 44 16.50 -23.86 -7.61
N LEU A 45 16.50 -24.45 -8.79
CA LEU A 45 16.69 -25.85 -9.04
C LEU A 45 17.93 -26.05 -9.91
N THR A 46 18.79 -26.95 -9.48
CA THR A 46 19.93 -27.45 -10.26
C THR A 46 19.87 -28.97 -10.27
N PHE A 47 19.97 -29.60 -11.44
CA PHE A 47 19.89 -31.06 -11.57
C PHE A 47 20.54 -31.55 -12.86
N GLY A 48 21.07 -32.77 -12.82
CA GLY A 48 21.60 -33.48 -13.99
C GLY A 48 20.50 -34.01 -14.91
N VAL A 49 20.72 -33.92 -16.21
CA VAL A 49 19.80 -34.38 -17.27
C VAL A 49 20.44 -35.54 -18.03
N GLN A 50 19.71 -36.65 -18.17
CA GLN A 50 20.25 -37.90 -18.73
C GLN A 50 20.06 -38.04 -20.24
N ALA A 51 18.96 -37.53 -20.79
CA ALA A 51 18.65 -37.67 -22.21
C ALA A 51 18.10 -36.36 -22.79
N THR A 52 16.85 -36.04 -22.47
CA THR A 52 16.17 -34.86 -23.02
C THR A 52 15.92 -33.83 -21.93
N ALA A 53 16.15 -32.56 -22.25
CA ALA A 53 15.82 -31.44 -21.38
C ALA A 53 14.32 -31.47 -21.00
N PRO A 54 13.98 -31.53 -19.70
CA PRO A 54 12.59 -31.56 -19.25
C PRO A 54 11.79 -30.35 -19.72
N GLN A 55 10.53 -30.60 -20.08
CA GLN A 55 9.54 -29.56 -20.32
C GLN A 55 9.08 -28.95 -19.00
N VAL A 56 8.74 -27.66 -19.04
CA VAL A 56 8.17 -26.95 -17.89
C VAL A 56 6.65 -26.92 -18.02
N LEU A 57 5.97 -27.48 -17.01
CA LEU A 57 4.52 -27.37 -16.86
C LEU A 57 4.18 -26.25 -15.87
N PRO A 58 3.40 -25.24 -16.30
CA PRO A 58 2.89 -24.24 -15.38
C PRO A 58 1.99 -24.86 -14.30
N LEU A 59 2.14 -24.42 -13.05
CA LEU A 59 1.33 -24.83 -11.91
C LEU A 59 -0.18 -24.82 -12.21
N PHE A 60 -0.65 -23.81 -12.94
CA PHE A 60 -2.05 -23.64 -13.33
C PHE A 60 -2.16 -23.12 -14.78
N PRO A 61 -3.33 -23.30 -15.43
CA PRO A 61 -3.64 -22.66 -16.71
C PRO A 61 -3.63 -21.13 -16.62
N GLY A 62 -3.41 -20.46 -17.74
CA GLY A 62 -3.33 -19.00 -17.76
C GLY A 62 -2.73 -18.43 -19.03
N ARG A 63 -2.64 -17.10 -19.08
CA ARG A 63 -1.97 -16.37 -20.16
C ARG A 63 -0.47 -16.52 -20.03
N VAL A 64 0.17 -16.97 -21.11
CA VAL A 64 1.61 -17.12 -21.19
C VAL A 64 2.21 -15.89 -21.86
N THR A 65 3.23 -15.31 -21.25
CA THR A 65 4.06 -14.25 -21.85
C THR A 65 5.50 -14.75 -21.87
N PHE A 66 6.16 -14.68 -23.02
CA PHE A 66 7.60 -14.89 -23.08
C PHE A 66 8.33 -13.59 -22.80
N VAL A 67 9.30 -13.66 -21.90
CA VAL A 67 10.22 -12.57 -21.57
C VAL A 67 11.57 -12.99 -22.08
N VAL A 68 11.97 -12.40 -23.20
CA VAL A 68 13.25 -12.73 -23.85
C VAL A 68 14.42 -12.35 -22.96
N ASP A 69 15.43 -13.22 -22.89
CA ASP A 69 16.72 -12.85 -22.31
C ASP A 69 17.42 -11.87 -23.28
N PRO A 70 17.69 -10.62 -22.87
CA PRO A 70 18.34 -9.65 -23.74
C PRO A 70 19.73 -10.12 -24.22
N ALA A 71 20.42 -10.95 -23.42
CA ALA A 71 21.72 -11.51 -23.75
C ALA A 71 21.66 -12.76 -24.65
N ALA A 72 20.47 -13.31 -24.92
CA ALA A 72 20.32 -14.44 -25.84
C ALA A 72 20.79 -14.07 -27.25
N ALA A 73 21.47 -15.02 -27.89
CA ALA A 73 21.92 -14.89 -29.28
C ALA A 73 20.74 -14.91 -30.26
N GLY A 74 20.93 -14.30 -31.43
CA GLY A 74 19.92 -14.21 -32.49
C GLY A 74 19.16 -12.89 -32.51
N VAL A 75 18.12 -12.84 -33.34
CA VAL A 75 17.25 -11.66 -33.54
C VAL A 75 15.79 -11.97 -33.20
N MET A 76 14.99 -10.95 -32.95
CA MET A 76 13.55 -11.12 -32.78
C MET A 76 12.89 -11.13 -34.17
N PRO A 77 12.16 -12.19 -34.58
CA PRO A 77 11.66 -12.27 -35.95
C PRO A 77 10.52 -11.29 -36.21
N LEU A 78 10.51 -10.65 -37.39
CA LEU A 78 9.31 -10.00 -37.88
C LEU A 78 8.35 -11.06 -38.47
N PRO A 79 7.05 -10.78 -38.59
CA PRO A 79 6.08 -11.74 -39.14
C PRO A 79 6.48 -12.29 -40.51
N VAL A 80 7.09 -11.49 -41.37
CA VAL A 80 7.55 -11.93 -42.70
C VAL A 80 8.68 -12.96 -42.64
N ASP A 81 9.50 -12.93 -41.59
CA ASP A 81 10.68 -13.79 -41.42
C ASP A 81 10.34 -15.14 -40.77
N VAL A 82 9.11 -15.31 -40.28
CA VAL A 82 8.68 -16.52 -39.56
C VAL A 82 8.58 -17.71 -40.51
N SER A 83 9.58 -18.59 -40.41
CA SER A 83 9.66 -19.89 -41.06
C SER A 83 10.45 -20.87 -40.21
N ALA A 84 10.19 -22.17 -40.37
CA ALA A 84 10.91 -23.25 -39.69
C ALA A 84 12.44 -23.17 -39.94
N ALA A 85 12.85 -22.84 -41.17
CA ALA A 85 14.25 -22.75 -41.57
C ALA A 85 15.01 -21.62 -40.84
N ASN A 86 14.32 -20.56 -40.43
CA ASN A 86 14.92 -19.41 -39.78
C ASN A 86 14.97 -19.53 -38.24
N TYR A 87 14.39 -20.59 -37.66
CA TYR A 87 14.23 -20.73 -36.20
C TYR A 87 15.56 -20.59 -35.43
N SER A 88 16.65 -21.16 -35.93
CA SER A 88 17.97 -21.12 -35.29
C SER A 88 18.57 -19.72 -35.21
N LEU A 89 18.04 -18.74 -35.96
CA LEU A 89 18.48 -17.35 -35.96
C LEU A 89 17.78 -16.50 -34.89
N TRP A 90 16.81 -17.06 -34.16
CA TRP A 90 15.93 -16.28 -33.29
C TRP A 90 16.35 -16.30 -31.82
N LYS A 91 16.04 -15.22 -31.10
CA LYS A 91 16.14 -15.20 -29.64
C LYS A 91 15.02 -16.03 -29.01
N THR A 92 15.31 -17.27 -28.65
CA THR A 92 14.35 -18.22 -28.08
C THR A 92 14.60 -18.54 -26.62
N ARG A 93 15.72 -18.07 -26.05
CA ARG A 93 16.02 -18.20 -24.63
C ARG A 93 15.42 -17.05 -23.83
N GLY A 94 14.85 -17.38 -22.67
CA GLY A 94 14.27 -16.37 -21.78
C GLY A 94 13.54 -17.00 -20.62
N MET A 95 12.39 -16.43 -20.29
CA MET A 95 11.55 -16.81 -19.16
C MET A 95 10.09 -16.88 -19.59
N LEU A 96 9.36 -17.88 -19.11
CA LEU A 96 7.92 -17.96 -19.26
C LEU A 96 7.24 -17.37 -18.05
N MET A 97 6.44 -16.32 -18.26
CA MET A 97 5.52 -15.75 -17.27
C MET A 97 4.12 -16.29 -17.53
N VAL A 98 3.46 -16.85 -16.51
CA VAL A 98 2.09 -17.37 -16.59
C VAL A 98 1.19 -16.62 -15.63
N ARG A 99 0.09 -16.05 -16.12
CA ARG A 99 -0.90 -15.33 -15.30
C ARG A 99 -2.25 -16.05 -15.31
N LEU A 100 -2.76 -16.35 -14.12
CA LEU A 100 -4.11 -16.89 -13.93
C LEU A 100 -5.14 -15.78 -14.19
N GLU A 101 -6.10 -16.04 -15.08
CA GLU A 101 -7.20 -15.11 -15.39
C GLU A 101 -8.58 -15.69 -15.04
N ASP A 102 -8.68 -17.01 -14.87
CA ASP A 102 -9.95 -17.67 -14.57
C ASP A 102 -10.38 -17.43 -13.12
N VAL A 103 -11.52 -16.75 -12.95
CA VAL A 103 -12.07 -16.37 -11.64
C VAL A 103 -12.51 -17.58 -10.80
N ASN A 104 -12.99 -18.64 -11.42
CA ASN A 104 -13.42 -19.84 -10.71
C ASN A 104 -12.22 -20.62 -10.19
N LEU A 105 -11.17 -20.75 -11.02
CA LEU A 105 -9.91 -21.36 -10.58
C LEU A 105 -9.23 -20.53 -9.51
N MET A 106 -9.27 -19.19 -9.59
CA MET A 106 -8.77 -18.33 -8.52
C MET A 106 -9.48 -18.58 -7.18
N LYS A 107 -10.81 -18.78 -7.19
CA LYS A 107 -11.58 -19.08 -5.96
C LYS A 107 -11.24 -20.45 -5.37
N GLU A 108 -11.09 -21.47 -6.21
CA GLU A 108 -10.69 -22.80 -5.75
C GLU A 108 -9.26 -22.79 -5.21
N LEU A 109 -8.33 -22.17 -5.93
CA LEU A 109 -6.96 -21.99 -5.48
C LEU A 109 -6.91 -21.19 -4.17
N ALA A 110 -7.79 -20.21 -3.97
CA ALA A 110 -7.89 -19.48 -2.70
C ALA A 110 -8.23 -20.40 -1.51
N THR A 111 -9.07 -21.41 -1.74
CA THR A 111 -9.43 -22.40 -0.71
C THR A 111 -8.23 -23.28 -0.35
N LEU A 112 -7.48 -23.75 -1.37
CA LEU A 112 -6.29 -24.57 -1.18
C LEU A 112 -5.13 -23.80 -0.54
N MET A 113 -5.05 -22.49 -0.79
CA MET A 113 -4.00 -21.60 -0.30
C MET A 113 -4.32 -20.92 1.03
N ALA A 114 -5.44 -21.26 1.67
CA ALA A 114 -5.81 -20.74 2.99
C ALA A 114 -4.69 -20.86 4.05
N PRO A 115 -3.92 -21.97 4.13
CA PRO A 115 -2.80 -22.08 5.09
C PRO A 115 -1.68 -21.05 4.89
N ILE A 116 -1.47 -20.58 3.66
CA ILE A 116 -0.45 -19.59 3.30
C ILE A 116 -1.00 -18.15 3.40
N GLY A 117 -2.32 -17.99 3.28
CA GLY A 117 -3.01 -16.69 3.34
C GLY A 117 -2.83 -15.82 2.09
N VAL A 118 -2.19 -16.33 1.03
CA VAL A 118 -2.00 -15.61 -0.23
C VAL A 118 -2.20 -16.53 -1.42
N VAL A 119 -3.05 -16.11 -2.35
CA VAL A 119 -3.35 -16.85 -3.58
C VAL A 119 -2.36 -16.45 -4.67
N PRO A 120 -1.59 -17.39 -5.25
CA PRO A 120 -0.68 -17.08 -6.35
C PRO A 120 -1.48 -16.87 -7.63
N THR A 121 -1.15 -15.82 -8.38
CA THR A 121 -1.82 -15.49 -9.65
C THR A 121 -0.84 -15.28 -10.78
N THR A 122 0.47 -15.27 -10.51
CA THR A 122 1.51 -15.12 -11.52
C THR A 122 2.73 -15.97 -11.17
N LEU A 123 3.26 -16.69 -12.15
CA LEU A 123 4.47 -17.50 -12.01
C LEU A 123 5.46 -17.17 -13.11
N TRP A 124 6.74 -17.33 -12.81
CA TRP A 124 7.83 -17.21 -13.76
C TRP A 124 8.68 -18.46 -13.71
N TYR A 125 9.07 -18.95 -14.89
CA TYR A 125 9.95 -20.09 -15.07
C TYR A 125 11.09 -19.68 -15.99
N GLY A 126 12.32 -19.66 -15.49
CA GLY A 126 13.48 -19.31 -16.31
C GLY A 126 14.81 -19.69 -15.66
N PRO A 127 15.87 -19.90 -16.45
CA PRO A 127 15.87 -19.79 -17.90
C PRO A 127 15.22 -21.01 -18.58
N VAL A 128 14.54 -20.76 -19.70
CA VAL A 128 13.93 -21.76 -20.58
C VAL A 128 14.26 -21.46 -22.04
N ASP A 129 14.30 -22.51 -22.86
CA ASP A 129 14.41 -22.43 -24.31
C ASP A 129 13.04 -22.72 -24.95
N ILE A 130 12.56 -21.77 -25.76
CA ILE A 130 11.34 -21.92 -26.55
C ILE A 130 11.65 -22.77 -27.78
N THR A 131 11.14 -24.01 -27.81
CA THR A 131 11.43 -24.95 -28.90
C THR A 131 10.72 -24.58 -30.20
N GLN A 132 11.21 -25.10 -31.32
CA GLN A 132 10.56 -24.95 -32.61
C GLN A 132 9.13 -25.54 -32.58
N ASP A 133 8.98 -26.73 -31.99
CA ASP A 133 7.67 -27.39 -31.84
C ASP A 133 6.71 -26.55 -30.98
N PHE A 134 7.19 -25.90 -29.93
CA PHE A 134 6.36 -24.98 -29.14
C PHE A 134 5.80 -23.84 -30.03
N LEU A 135 6.63 -23.22 -30.86
CA LEU A 135 6.20 -22.11 -31.70
C LEU A 135 5.24 -22.54 -32.81
N PHE A 136 5.60 -23.57 -33.56
CA PHE A 136 4.89 -23.96 -34.78
C PHE A 136 3.72 -24.92 -34.54
N THR A 137 3.76 -25.69 -33.44
CA THR A 137 2.64 -26.54 -33.03
C THR A 137 1.80 -25.84 -31.98
N THR A 138 2.35 -25.51 -30.81
CA THR A 138 1.56 -24.98 -29.69
C THR A 138 1.00 -23.58 -29.95
N VAL A 139 1.86 -22.60 -30.25
CA VAL A 139 1.44 -21.20 -30.41
C VAL A 139 0.69 -20.97 -31.72
N ALA A 140 1.18 -21.50 -32.83
CA ALA A 140 0.63 -21.21 -34.15
C ALA A 140 -0.69 -21.94 -34.48
N THR A 141 -0.90 -23.16 -33.94
CA THR A 141 -2.01 -24.01 -34.37
C THR A 141 -2.79 -24.68 -33.23
N GLY A 142 -2.11 -25.07 -32.14
CA GLY A 142 -2.71 -25.87 -31.06
C GLY A 142 -3.60 -25.06 -30.11
N LEU A 143 -3.10 -23.93 -29.63
CA LEU A 143 -3.84 -23.09 -28.68
C LEU A 143 -4.95 -22.28 -29.36
N LEU A 144 -5.92 -21.83 -28.55
CA LEU A 144 -7.06 -21.06 -29.04
C LEU A 144 -6.59 -19.77 -29.76
N LYS A 145 -6.98 -19.62 -31.03
CA LYS A 145 -6.70 -18.41 -31.80
C LYS A 145 -7.56 -17.24 -31.32
N GLU A 146 -6.92 -16.09 -31.18
CA GLU A 146 -7.53 -14.82 -30.79
C GLU A 146 -7.01 -13.68 -31.66
N ASP A 147 -7.74 -12.57 -31.70
CA ASP A 147 -7.27 -11.37 -32.38
C ASP A 147 -6.01 -10.84 -31.69
N ILE A 148 -4.95 -10.56 -32.45
CA ILE A 148 -3.68 -10.03 -31.93
C ILE A 148 -3.74 -8.51 -32.01
N VAL A 149 -3.73 -7.85 -30.85
CA VAL A 149 -3.69 -6.39 -30.77
C VAL A 149 -2.26 -5.91 -31.01
N THR A 150 -2.10 -4.97 -31.94
CA THR A 150 -0.83 -4.33 -32.29
C THR A 150 -0.95 -2.82 -32.14
N GLY A 151 0.18 -2.09 -32.18
CA GLY A 151 0.15 -0.62 -32.18
C GLY A 151 -0.55 -0.03 -33.42
N ALA A 152 -0.66 -0.80 -34.50
CA ALA A 152 -1.24 -0.37 -35.77
C ALA A 152 -2.67 -0.90 -36.01
N GLY A 153 -3.24 -1.69 -35.09
CA GLY A 153 -4.58 -2.26 -35.23
C GLY A 153 -4.73 -3.66 -34.63
N LYS A 154 -5.55 -4.50 -35.25
CA LYS A 154 -5.78 -5.89 -34.83
C LYS A 154 -5.53 -6.84 -36.01
N ILE A 155 -4.71 -7.86 -35.81
CA ILE A 155 -4.62 -9.00 -36.74
C ILE A 155 -5.72 -9.99 -36.36
N LYS A 156 -6.63 -10.25 -37.29
CA LYS A 156 -7.79 -11.10 -37.04
C LYS A 156 -7.40 -12.57 -36.92
N LYS A 157 -8.07 -13.31 -36.04
CA LYS A 157 -7.86 -14.78 -35.89
C LYS A 157 -8.06 -15.60 -37.17
N THR A 158 -8.76 -15.03 -38.15
CA THR A 158 -9.04 -15.61 -39.47
C THR A 158 -8.02 -15.21 -40.54
N ASP A 159 -7.05 -14.35 -40.22
CA ASP A 159 -6.02 -13.91 -41.16
C ASP A 159 -5.13 -15.10 -41.58
N ALA A 160 -4.84 -15.21 -42.88
CA ALA A 160 -4.02 -16.28 -43.43
C ALA A 160 -2.59 -16.28 -42.87
N GLN A 161 -2.05 -15.11 -42.50
CA GLN A 161 -0.73 -14.95 -41.89
C GLN A 161 -0.78 -14.89 -40.36
N TRP A 162 -1.93 -15.18 -39.73
CA TRP A 162 -2.10 -15.07 -38.28
C TRP A 162 -1.04 -15.83 -37.50
N SER A 163 -0.68 -17.05 -37.91
CA SER A 163 0.32 -17.88 -37.22
C SER A 163 1.69 -17.23 -37.17
N LYS A 164 2.10 -16.56 -38.26
CA LYS A 164 3.37 -15.83 -38.30
C LYS A 164 3.36 -14.62 -37.37
N HIS A 165 2.25 -13.89 -37.35
CA HIS A 165 2.06 -12.80 -36.37
C HIS A 165 2.04 -13.34 -34.93
N ALA A 166 1.38 -14.46 -34.67
CA ALA A 166 1.32 -15.07 -33.34
C ALA A 166 2.70 -15.44 -32.82
N ILE A 167 3.53 -16.12 -33.63
CA ILE A 167 4.90 -16.50 -33.27
C ILE A 167 5.77 -15.25 -33.03
N SER A 168 5.79 -14.33 -34.00
CA SER A 168 6.59 -13.10 -33.90
C SER A 168 6.20 -12.29 -32.66
N HIS A 169 4.91 -12.03 -32.46
CA HIS A 169 4.44 -11.25 -31.32
C HIS A 169 4.58 -12.00 -29.99
N PHE A 170 4.51 -13.34 -29.97
CA PHE A 170 4.76 -14.13 -28.77
C PHE A 170 6.22 -13.97 -28.32
N LEU A 171 7.17 -14.12 -29.25
CA LEU A 171 8.59 -13.92 -28.95
C LEU A 171 8.86 -12.50 -28.46
N HIS A 172 8.17 -11.49 -29.00
CA HIS A 172 8.24 -10.10 -28.49
C HIS A 172 7.49 -9.85 -27.17
N GLY A 173 6.87 -10.86 -26.55
CA GLY A 173 6.07 -10.72 -25.33
C GLY A 173 4.76 -9.93 -25.52
N ARG A 174 4.35 -9.70 -26.77
CA ARG A 174 3.18 -8.88 -27.16
C ARG A 174 1.92 -9.73 -27.37
N PHE A 175 2.04 -10.95 -27.86
CA PHE A 175 0.94 -11.92 -27.93
C PHE A 175 1.03 -12.88 -26.74
N LYS A 176 -0.11 -13.10 -26.09
CA LYS A 176 -0.19 -13.87 -24.83
C LYS A 176 -1.21 -14.99 -24.98
N PRO A 177 -0.82 -16.16 -25.52
CA PRO A 177 -1.76 -17.25 -25.70
C PRO A 177 -2.28 -17.77 -24.36
N LEU A 178 -3.53 -18.24 -24.33
CA LEU A 178 -4.17 -18.81 -23.15
C LEU A 178 -3.99 -20.32 -23.14
N LEU A 179 -3.39 -20.85 -22.08
CA LEU A 179 -3.44 -22.28 -21.75
C LEU A 179 -4.74 -22.57 -21.01
N ARG A 180 -5.54 -23.51 -21.50
CA ARG A 180 -6.86 -23.83 -20.95
C ARG A 180 -6.89 -25.22 -20.32
N LEU A 181 -7.90 -25.39 -19.47
CA LEU A 181 -8.31 -26.71 -19.02
C LEU A 181 -9.17 -27.39 -20.08
N GLY A 182 -8.94 -28.67 -20.30
CA GLY A 182 -9.82 -29.54 -21.06
C GLY A 182 -10.88 -30.20 -20.19
N ALA A 183 -11.63 -31.14 -20.76
CA ALA A 183 -12.64 -31.91 -20.01
C ALA A 183 -11.98 -32.79 -18.94
N ALA A 184 -10.94 -33.53 -19.30
CA ALA A 184 -10.11 -34.31 -18.39
C ALA A 184 -8.68 -33.72 -18.23
N ALA A 185 -7.90 -34.22 -17.28
CA ALA A 185 -6.52 -33.78 -17.07
C ALA A 185 -5.61 -34.04 -18.29
N ALA A 186 -5.86 -35.13 -19.03
CA ALA A 186 -5.15 -35.43 -20.27
C ALA A 186 -5.48 -34.45 -21.41
N ASP A 187 -6.62 -33.76 -21.31
CA ASP A 187 -7.08 -32.81 -22.33
C ASP A 187 -6.56 -31.38 -22.11
N ASP A 188 -5.85 -31.14 -21.00
CA ASP A 188 -5.30 -29.83 -20.68
C ASP A 188 -4.28 -29.41 -21.74
N ASP A 189 -4.33 -28.15 -22.16
CA ASP A 189 -3.46 -27.64 -23.25
C ASP A 189 -1.97 -27.89 -22.94
N VAL A 190 -1.58 -27.79 -21.66
CA VAL A 190 -0.20 -28.04 -21.17
C VAL A 190 0.24 -29.50 -21.24
N VAL A 191 -0.69 -30.43 -21.41
CA VAL A 191 -0.41 -31.87 -21.59
C VAL A 191 -0.44 -32.25 -23.06
N ARG A 192 -1.38 -31.68 -23.82
CA ARG A 192 -1.61 -32.01 -25.22
C ARG A 192 -0.56 -31.46 -26.17
N PHE A 193 0.04 -30.33 -25.83
CA PHE A 193 0.94 -29.60 -26.72
C PHE A 193 2.34 -29.49 -26.15
N PRO A 194 3.39 -29.48 -27.00
CA PRO A 194 4.76 -29.25 -26.57
C PRO A 194 4.88 -27.97 -25.75
N MET A 195 5.62 -28.04 -24.64
CA MET A 195 5.92 -26.91 -23.75
C MET A 195 7.40 -26.50 -23.87
N ALA A 196 7.74 -25.30 -23.38
CA ALA A 196 9.13 -24.87 -23.34
C ALA A 196 9.97 -25.78 -22.44
N ARG A 197 11.27 -25.86 -22.73
CA ARG A 197 12.19 -26.75 -22.01
C ARG A 197 13.16 -25.96 -21.14
N VAL A 198 13.60 -26.56 -20.05
CA VAL A 198 14.66 -25.97 -19.23
C VAL A 198 15.96 -25.86 -20.02
N VAL A 199 16.74 -24.81 -19.77
CA VAL A 199 18.06 -24.66 -20.37
C VAL A 199 19.01 -25.67 -19.74
N VAL A 200 19.71 -26.44 -20.58
CA VAL A 200 20.74 -27.41 -20.15
C VAL A 200 22.10 -26.95 -20.67
N SER A 201 23.08 -26.89 -19.77
CA SER A 201 24.49 -26.61 -20.09
C SER A 201 25.33 -27.73 -19.50
N THR A 202 26.20 -28.35 -20.32
CA THR A 202 27.11 -29.43 -19.88
C THR A 202 26.40 -30.53 -19.08
N GLY A 203 25.21 -30.97 -19.52
CA GLY A 203 24.42 -32.01 -18.86
C GLY A 203 23.71 -31.59 -17.56
N THR A 204 23.83 -30.32 -17.14
CA THR A 204 23.16 -29.79 -15.96
C THR A 204 22.12 -28.73 -16.35
N ALA A 205 20.92 -28.84 -15.81
CA ALA A 205 19.87 -27.84 -15.96
C ALA A 205 19.86 -26.88 -14.76
N ASN A 206 19.52 -25.62 -15.04
CA ASN A 206 19.22 -24.63 -14.00
C ASN A 206 17.84 -24.03 -14.28
N LEU A 207 16.97 -24.01 -13.25
CA LEU A 207 15.65 -23.43 -13.34
C LEU A 207 15.35 -22.63 -12.08
N THR A 208 14.91 -21.39 -12.26
CA THR A 208 14.36 -20.56 -11.19
C THR A 208 12.85 -20.43 -11.39
N VAL A 209 12.11 -20.72 -10.32
CA VAL A 209 10.66 -20.59 -10.25
C VAL A 209 10.32 -19.48 -9.28
N THR A 210 9.68 -18.43 -9.78
CA THR A 210 9.17 -17.33 -8.92
C THR A 210 7.65 -17.38 -8.92
N VAL A 211 7.03 -17.22 -7.76
CA VAL A 211 5.58 -17.22 -7.59
C VAL A 211 5.16 -15.90 -6.95
N ALA A 212 4.11 -15.27 -7.46
CA ALA A 212 3.59 -14.03 -6.89
C ALA A 212 2.07 -13.95 -6.95
N ARG A 213 1.52 -13.06 -6.13
CA ARG A 213 0.19 -12.48 -6.33
C ARG A 213 0.34 -11.14 -7.02
N THR A 214 -0.32 -11.02 -8.16
CA THR A 214 -0.51 -9.77 -8.89
C THR A 214 -1.99 -9.43 -8.93
N GLN A 215 -2.35 -8.24 -8.50
CA GLN A 215 -3.70 -7.68 -8.65
C GLN A 215 -3.61 -6.15 -8.72
N LYS A 216 -4.75 -5.51 -9.00
CA LYS A 216 -4.81 -4.05 -8.96
C LYS A 216 -4.63 -3.55 -7.52
N ALA A 217 -3.97 -2.41 -7.38
CA ALA A 217 -3.98 -1.64 -6.14
C ALA A 217 -5.42 -1.42 -5.63
N GLN A 218 -5.60 -1.58 -4.32
CA GLN A 218 -6.89 -1.34 -3.66
C GLN A 218 -6.96 0.04 -3.01
N ASP A 219 -5.82 0.65 -2.74
CA ASP A 219 -5.68 1.92 -2.00
C ASP A 219 -5.12 3.07 -2.86
N ALA A 220 -4.90 2.83 -4.16
CA ALA A 220 -4.42 3.85 -5.08
C ALA A 220 -4.64 3.44 -6.54
N LYS A 221 -4.31 4.34 -7.49
CA LYS A 221 -4.28 4.01 -8.92
C LYS A 221 -3.12 3.05 -9.22
N ASP A 222 -3.39 2.02 -10.03
CA ASP A 222 -2.41 0.98 -10.36
C ASP A 222 -1.12 1.50 -11.02
N GLY A 223 -1.18 2.64 -11.72
CA GLY A 223 -0.02 3.31 -12.32
C GLY A 223 1.01 3.84 -11.30
N LEU A 224 0.70 3.84 -10.01
CA LEU A 224 1.68 4.13 -8.95
C LEU A 224 2.69 2.98 -8.76
N PHE A 225 2.31 1.73 -9.05
CA PHE A 225 3.28 0.65 -9.08
C PHE A 225 4.32 0.84 -10.19
N ASP A 226 3.89 1.31 -11.36
CA ASP A 226 4.79 1.57 -12.50
C ASP A 226 5.78 2.67 -12.15
N ARG A 227 5.27 3.82 -11.69
CA ARG A 227 6.12 4.97 -11.30
C ARG A 227 7.15 4.59 -10.24
N SER A 228 6.75 3.79 -9.25
CA SER A 228 7.67 3.38 -8.18
C SER A 228 8.65 2.28 -8.61
N SER A 229 8.36 1.53 -9.67
CA SER A 229 9.25 0.49 -10.20
C SER A 229 10.33 1.02 -11.14
N GLY A 230 10.26 2.30 -11.53
CA GLY A 230 11.24 2.92 -12.41
C GLY A 230 11.26 2.27 -13.79
N THR A 231 12.40 1.70 -14.18
CA THR A 231 12.59 1.03 -15.48
C THR A 231 12.29 -0.47 -15.46
N THR A 232 12.04 -1.06 -14.28
CA THR A 232 11.66 -2.47 -14.19
C THR A 232 10.31 -2.69 -14.88
N PRO A 233 10.19 -3.60 -15.85
CA PRO A 233 8.93 -3.83 -16.55
C PRO A 233 7.98 -4.73 -15.74
N ARG A 234 6.66 -4.64 -15.97
CA ARG A 234 5.63 -5.52 -15.35
C ARG A 234 5.74 -7.01 -15.67
N THR A 235 6.64 -7.38 -16.56
CA THR A 235 6.96 -8.78 -16.87
C THR A 235 8.10 -9.32 -16.02
N ASP A 236 8.79 -8.46 -15.28
CA ASP A 236 9.88 -8.84 -14.37
C ASP A 236 9.31 -9.11 -12.97
N PRO A 237 9.66 -10.23 -12.32
CA PRO A 237 9.17 -10.56 -10.98
C PRO A 237 9.54 -9.52 -9.90
N SER A 238 10.57 -8.69 -10.12
CA SER A 238 10.97 -7.62 -9.21
C SER A 238 10.10 -6.36 -9.30
N HIS A 239 9.19 -6.25 -10.27
CA HIS A 239 8.26 -5.13 -10.37
C HIS A 239 7.41 -5.02 -9.10
N ARG A 240 7.16 -3.79 -8.63
CA ARG A 240 6.53 -3.55 -7.32
C ARG A 240 5.06 -3.99 -7.25
N SER A 241 4.40 -4.20 -8.38
CA SER A 241 3.05 -4.78 -8.41
C SER A 241 3.00 -6.29 -8.19
N HIS A 242 4.14 -6.96 -8.02
CA HIS A 242 4.21 -8.38 -7.70
C HIS A 242 4.56 -8.54 -6.24
N GLY A 243 3.64 -9.09 -5.45
CA GLY A 243 3.98 -9.59 -4.13
C GLY A 243 4.40 -11.05 -4.23
N VAL A 244 5.70 -11.30 -4.14
CA VAL A 244 6.29 -12.64 -4.28
C VAL A 244 6.03 -13.48 -3.03
N ILE A 245 5.81 -14.77 -3.25
CA ILE A 245 5.49 -15.81 -2.28
C ILE A 245 6.55 -16.90 -2.42
N PRO A 246 7.02 -17.56 -1.34
CA PRO A 246 8.01 -18.61 -1.44
C PRO A 246 7.53 -19.75 -2.34
N ALA A 247 8.21 -19.95 -3.47
CA ALA A 247 7.74 -20.87 -4.51
C ALA A 247 7.66 -22.31 -3.98
N ARG A 248 8.70 -22.75 -3.25
CA ARG A 248 8.72 -24.09 -2.64
C ARG A 248 7.55 -24.29 -1.67
N HIS A 249 7.23 -23.29 -0.84
CA HIS A 249 6.11 -23.36 0.09
C HIS A 249 4.77 -23.54 -0.63
N VAL A 250 4.55 -22.80 -1.72
CA VAL A 250 3.34 -22.94 -2.56
C VAL A 250 3.21 -24.35 -3.11
N TYR A 251 4.26 -24.89 -3.75
CA TYR A 251 4.19 -26.25 -4.30
C TYR A 251 4.04 -27.32 -3.23
N ARG A 252 4.68 -27.16 -2.05
CA ARG A 252 4.49 -28.07 -0.92
C ARG A 252 3.05 -28.07 -0.40
N THR A 253 2.46 -26.91 -0.17
CA THR A 253 1.08 -26.79 0.31
C THR A 253 0.08 -27.38 -0.68
N LEU A 254 0.37 -27.29 -1.98
CA LEU A 254 -0.48 -27.84 -3.02
C LEU A 254 -0.20 -29.32 -3.34
N ARG A 255 0.78 -29.96 -2.68
CA ARG A 255 1.35 -31.24 -3.12
C ARG A 255 0.32 -32.34 -3.34
N GLU A 256 -0.67 -32.47 -2.45
CA GLU A 256 -1.73 -33.47 -2.56
C GLU A 256 -2.65 -33.27 -3.77
N LYS A 257 -2.64 -32.06 -4.37
CA LYS A 257 -3.43 -31.68 -5.55
C LYS A 257 -2.58 -31.56 -6.82
N LEU A 258 -1.27 -31.74 -6.72
CA LEU A 258 -0.35 -31.67 -7.85
C LEU A 258 -0.37 -32.98 -8.63
N LEU A 259 -0.84 -32.91 -9.88
CA LEU A 259 -0.68 -34.00 -10.82
C LEU A 259 0.80 -34.14 -11.19
N GLY A 260 1.34 -35.35 -10.99
CA GLY A 260 2.75 -35.67 -11.21
C GLY A 260 3.69 -35.44 -10.02
N ALA A 261 3.19 -35.23 -8.79
CA ALA A 261 4.02 -35.06 -7.58
C ALA A 261 3.67 -36.02 -6.43
N ALA A 262 3.21 -37.24 -6.76
CA ALA A 262 2.84 -38.24 -5.77
C ALA A 262 3.96 -38.46 -4.73
N SER A 263 3.60 -38.63 -3.46
CA SER A 263 4.58 -38.93 -2.41
C SER A 263 5.33 -40.23 -2.71
N GLY A 264 6.63 -40.30 -2.42
CA GLY A 264 7.48 -41.44 -2.74
C GLY A 264 8.10 -41.39 -4.15
N THR A 265 7.94 -40.27 -4.87
CA THR A 265 8.61 -40.06 -6.17
C THR A 265 9.86 -39.21 -5.99
N ALA A 266 11.02 -39.74 -6.41
CA ALA A 266 12.32 -39.19 -6.04
C ALA A 266 12.54 -37.71 -6.42
N VAL A 267 12.10 -37.30 -7.62
CA VAL A 267 12.28 -35.91 -8.09
C VAL A 267 11.36 -34.93 -7.35
N PRO A 268 10.02 -35.14 -7.28
CA PRO A 268 9.15 -34.33 -6.44
C PRO A 268 9.54 -34.31 -4.97
N ASP A 269 9.97 -35.44 -4.39
CA ASP A 269 10.42 -35.50 -2.99
C ASP A 269 11.66 -34.65 -2.74
N ALA A 270 12.65 -34.68 -3.64
CA ALA A 270 13.85 -33.84 -3.51
C ALA A 270 13.51 -32.34 -3.62
N ILE A 271 12.63 -31.96 -4.57
CA ILE A 271 12.27 -30.56 -4.80
C ILE A 271 11.38 -30.00 -3.67
N LEU A 272 10.42 -30.80 -3.21
CA LEU A 272 9.39 -30.42 -2.24
C LEU A 272 9.69 -30.92 -0.83
N ALA A 273 10.92 -31.35 -0.57
CA ALA A 273 11.40 -31.83 0.72
C ALA A 273 10.95 -30.90 1.85
N ASP A 274 10.48 -31.44 2.97
CA ASP A 274 9.97 -30.66 4.10
C ASP A 274 11.00 -30.53 5.23
N TRP A 275 10.66 -29.80 6.30
CA TRP A 275 11.46 -29.76 7.51
C TRP A 275 11.73 -31.19 8.06
N PRO A 276 12.94 -31.53 8.54
CA PRO A 276 14.13 -30.68 8.72
C PRO A 276 15.05 -30.62 7.49
N THR A 277 14.71 -31.25 6.37
CA THR A 277 15.60 -31.32 5.20
C THR A 277 15.64 -30.04 4.37
N ALA A 278 14.66 -29.16 4.57
CA ALA A 278 14.56 -27.90 3.87
C ALA A 278 13.86 -26.83 4.74
N PRO A 279 13.88 -25.55 4.33
CA PRO A 279 13.36 -24.46 5.17
C PRO A 279 11.86 -24.58 5.46
N ARG A 280 11.44 -24.02 6.59
CA ARG A 280 10.03 -23.72 6.89
C ARG A 280 9.78 -22.22 6.89
N TYR A 281 8.53 -21.81 6.71
CA TYR A 281 8.15 -20.40 6.53
C TYR A 281 7.12 -19.97 7.55
N PHE A 282 7.29 -18.78 8.11
CA PHE A 282 6.33 -18.16 9.03
C PHE A 282 5.75 -16.90 8.38
N PRO A 283 4.42 -16.83 8.15
CA PRO A 283 3.80 -15.64 7.60
C PRO A 283 3.75 -14.52 8.66
N ILE A 284 4.22 -13.34 8.27
CA ILE A 284 4.05 -12.07 8.99
C ILE A 284 3.09 -11.23 8.16
N ARG A 285 1.89 -11.03 8.66
CA ARG A 285 0.89 -10.21 7.98
C ARG A 285 1.19 -8.74 8.24
N VAL A 286 1.22 -7.95 7.18
CA VAL A 286 1.39 -6.51 7.19
C VAL A 286 0.20 -5.91 6.44
N SER A 287 -0.64 -5.15 7.11
CA SER A 287 -1.84 -4.58 6.50
C SER A 287 -1.87 -3.07 6.66
N ARG A 288 -2.62 -2.38 5.81
CA ARG A 288 -2.90 -0.93 5.93
C ARG A 288 -4.22 -0.65 6.65
N THR A 289 -4.98 -1.69 6.92
CA THR A 289 -6.35 -1.64 7.43
C THR A 289 -6.37 -2.23 8.81
N TRP A 290 -7.27 -1.74 9.66
CA TRP A 290 -7.31 -2.18 11.05
C TRP A 290 -7.67 -3.65 11.24
N LYS A 291 -8.41 -4.24 10.30
CA LYS A 291 -8.70 -5.68 10.28
C LYS A 291 -7.68 -6.43 9.42
N PRO A 292 -7.40 -7.70 9.78
CA PRO A 292 -6.61 -8.61 8.97
C PRO A 292 -7.41 -9.09 7.74
N ILE A 293 -7.69 -8.19 6.81
CA ILE A 293 -8.29 -8.49 5.50
C ILE A 293 -7.26 -8.37 4.39
N ASP A 294 -7.59 -8.89 3.21
CA ASP A 294 -6.73 -8.75 2.04
C ASP A 294 -6.52 -7.27 1.71
N ASN A 295 -5.24 -6.90 1.54
CA ASN A 295 -4.84 -5.51 1.33
C ASN A 295 -3.72 -5.45 0.30
N PHE A 296 -4.06 -5.14 -0.96
CA PHE A 296 -3.08 -4.91 -2.00
C PHE A 296 -2.76 -3.43 -2.12
N SER A 297 -1.57 -3.06 -1.69
CA SER A 297 -1.23 -1.67 -1.45
C SER A 297 -0.03 -1.23 -2.27
N VAL A 298 -0.14 -0.05 -2.89
CA VAL A 298 1.01 0.59 -3.57
C VAL A 298 2.05 1.10 -2.59
N HIS A 299 1.67 1.31 -1.34
CA HIS A 299 2.54 1.87 -0.32
C HIS A 299 3.46 0.83 0.29
N LEU A 300 3.08 -0.46 0.29
CA LEU A 300 3.91 -1.50 0.88
C LEU A 300 5.28 -1.63 0.18
N PRO A 301 5.38 -1.78 -1.15
CA PRO A 301 6.67 -2.01 -1.80
C PRO A 301 7.65 -0.83 -1.79
N ALA A 302 7.24 0.35 -1.30
CA ALA A 302 8.17 1.46 -1.06
C ALA A 302 8.95 1.31 0.26
N ASN A 303 8.62 0.32 1.07
CA ASN A 303 9.16 0.11 2.40
C ASN A 303 9.80 -1.27 2.52
N THR A 304 10.67 -1.42 3.52
CA THR A 304 11.40 -2.66 3.80
C THR A 304 11.00 -3.17 5.18
N ILE A 305 10.72 -4.46 5.28
CA ILE A 305 10.58 -5.15 6.56
C ILE A 305 11.93 -5.71 6.98
N ARG A 306 12.31 -5.44 8.23
CA ARG A 306 13.48 -6.01 8.89
C ARG A 306 13.01 -6.90 10.02
N VAL A 307 13.53 -8.12 10.08
CA VAL A 307 13.25 -9.09 11.14
C VAL A 307 14.55 -9.49 11.81
N THR A 308 14.61 -9.38 13.12
CA THR A 308 15.75 -9.81 13.94
C THR A 308 15.33 -10.80 15.02
N SER A 309 16.28 -11.55 15.58
CA SER A 309 16.10 -12.31 16.81
C SER A 309 17.28 -11.97 17.73
N GLY A 310 16.98 -11.31 18.85
CA GLY A 310 18.00 -10.57 19.60
C GLY A 310 18.73 -9.57 18.69
N ALA A 311 20.07 -9.67 18.64
CA ALA A 311 20.91 -8.86 17.76
C ALA A 311 21.05 -9.42 16.33
N ALA A 312 20.68 -10.68 16.09
CA ALA A 312 20.89 -11.34 14.81
C ALA A 312 19.85 -10.90 13.77
N LYS A 313 20.28 -10.43 12.60
CA LYS A 313 19.39 -10.15 11.47
C LYS A 313 18.99 -11.45 10.79
N LEU A 314 17.70 -11.79 10.85
CA LEU A 314 17.17 -12.99 10.20
C LEU A 314 16.76 -12.70 8.76
N ALA A 315 16.15 -11.54 8.52
CA ALA A 315 15.68 -11.17 7.20
C ALA A 315 15.58 -9.65 7.03
N GLU A 316 15.74 -9.20 5.78
CA GLU A 316 15.47 -7.83 5.38
C GLU A 316 15.08 -7.80 3.90
N GLN A 317 13.84 -7.43 3.61
CA GLN A 317 13.37 -7.35 2.22
C GLN A 317 12.27 -6.30 2.04
N ARG A 318 12.07 -5.88 0.80
CA ARG A 318 10.93 -5.04 0.41
C ARG A 318 9.60 -5.71 0.78
N LEU A 319 8.68 -4.96 1.38
CA LEU A 319 7.35 -5.48 1.69
C LEU A 319 6.61 -5.90 0.41
N PRO A 320 6.07 -7.12 0.33
CA PRO A 320 5.24 -7.54 -0.80
C PRO A 320 3.97 -6.69 -0.90
N ALA A 321 3.51 -6.42 -2.13
CA ALA A 321 2.33 -5.59 -2.35
C ALA A 321 1.04 -6.15 -1.72
N HIS A 322 0.95 -7.47 -1.49
CA HIS A 322 -0.16 -8.11 -0.78
C HIS A 322 -0.02 -8.11 0.74
N GLY A 323 1.11 -7.62 1.27
CA GLY A 323 1.29 -7.48 2.72
C GLY A 323 1.46 -8.78 3.48
N VAL A 324 2.04 -9.82 2.89
CA VAL A 324 2.43 -11.02 3.65
C VAL A 324 3.91 -11.26 3.40
N PHE A 325 4.72 -11.05 4.42
CA PHE A 325 6.13 -11.37 4.38
C PHE A 325 6.31 -12.79 4.95
N PHE A 326 7.06 -13.65 4.28
CA PHE A 326 7.35 -14.99 4.80
C PHE A 326 8.75 -15.00 5.40
N LEU A 327 8.87 -15.22 6.71
CA LEU A 327 10.15 -15.45 7.37
C LEU A 327 10.59 -16.89 7.13
N MET A 328 11.73 -17.09 6.49
CA MET A 328 12.33 -18.37 6.22
C MET A 328 13.25 -18.75 7.38
N GLN A 329 12.99 -19.91 7.99
CA GLN A 329 13.89 -20.52 8.95
C GLN A 329 14.62 -21.67 8.26
N GLN A 330 15.94 -21.55 8.17
CA GLN A 330 16.81 -22.61 7.66
C GLN A 330 16.80 -23.81 8.62
N PRO A 331 16.94 -25.04 8.09
CA PRO A 331 17.25 -26.22 8.90
C PRO A 331 18.36 -25.97 9.91
N ALA A 332 18.13 -26.35 11.16
CA ALA A 332 19.13 -26.36 12.23
C ALA A 332 18.93 -27.62 13.11
N VAL A 333 19.89 -27.90 13.99
CA VAL A 333 19.92 -29.11 14.85
C VAL A 333 18.63 -29.23 15.69
N SER A 334 18.11 -30.45 15.79
CA SER A 334 16.83 -30.79 16.45
C SER A 334 16.92 -30.77 17.99
N PRO A 335 15.86 -30.39 18.75
CA PRO A 335 14.51 -30.05 18.28
C PRO A 335 14.30 -28.55 17.97
N PRO A 336 13.45 -28.22 16.98
CA PRO A 336 13.39 -26.88 16.40
C PRO A 336 12.36 -25.95 17.06
N SER A 337 12.79 -24.99 17.88
CA SER A 337 11.90 -23.93 18.36
C SER A 337 11.65 -22.85 17.30
N ALA A 338 10.40 -22.38 17.18
CA ALA A 338 10.11 -21.16 16.43
C ALA A 338 10.75 -19.96 17.16
N PRO A 339 11.41 -19.03 16.45
CA PRO A 339 12.15 -17.96 17.10
C PRO A 339 11.23 -16.90 17.69
N VAL A 340 11.70 -16.23 18.75
CA VAL A 340 11.19 -14.92 19.15
C VAL A 340 11.84 -13.89 18.23
N ILE A 341 11.02 -13.05 17.61
CA ILE A 341 11.46 -12.09 16.60
C ILE A 341 11.08 -10.66 16.99
N ASN A 342 11.86 -9.70 16.49
CA ASN A 342 11.50 -8.29 16.47
C ASN A 342 11.29 -7.84 15.02
N VAL A 343 10.20 -7.12 14.78
CA VAL A 343 9.82 -6.62 13.47
C VAL A 343 9.91 -5.10 13.45
N THR A 344 10.58 -4.57 12.43
CA THR A 344 10.65 -3.12 12.14
C THR A 344 10.32 -2.88 10.68
N ILE A 345 9.55 -1.83 10.41
CA ILE A 345 9.30 -1.35 9.04
C ILE A 345 10.12 -0.10 8.82
N ASN A 346 11.01 -0.15 7.82
CA ASN A 346 11.85 0.97 7.41
C ASN A 346 11.22 1.65 6.18
N GLY A 347 11.13 2.99 6.24
CA GLY A 347 10.63 3.83 5.16
C GLY A 347 9.74 4.96 5.70
N GLY A 348 8.77 5.39 4.90
CA GLY A 348 7.89 6.53 5.22
C GLY A 348 6.60 6.16 5.96
N LEU A 349 6.49 4.94 6.47
CA LEU A 349 5.30 4.45 7.18
C LEU A 349 5.55 4.30 8.68
N ARG A 350 4.50 4.52 9.45
CA ARG A 350 4.42 4.22 10.88
C ARG A 350 3.72 2.88 11.07
N PHE A 351 3.95 2.18 12.18
CA PHE A 351 3.41 0.84 12.41
C PHE A 351 3.07 0.56 13.87
N ILE A 352 2.18 -0.42 14.07
CA ILE A 352 1.69 -0.88 15.37
C ILE A 352 1.28 -2.36 15.29
N ASP A 353 1.23 -3.04 16.44
CA ASP A 353 0.71 -4.40 16.54
C ASP A 353 -0.82 -4.43 16.32
N GLY A 354 -1.26 -5.21 15.34
CA GLY A 354 -2.64 -5.34 14.91
C GLY A 354 -3.42 -6.46 15.60
N ALA A 355 -2.95 -6.97 16.73
CA ALA A 355 -3.63 -8.03 17.49
C ALA A 355 -4.90 -7.56 18.23
N MET A 356 -5.11 -6.25 18.40
CA MET A 356 -6.22 -5.69 19.18
C MET A 356 -7.44 -5.33 18.32
N ALA A 357 -8.65 -5.52 18.87
CA ALA A 357 -9.91 -5.29 18.16
C ALA A 357 -10.20 -3.80 17.83
N ASP A 358 -9.62 -2.85 18.56
CA ASP A 358 -9.82 -1.42 18.34
C ASP A 358 -8.50 -0.67 18.13
N VAL A 359 -7.49 -1.38 17.62
CA VAL A 359 -6.16 -0.83 17.29
C VAL A 359 -6.20 0.42 16.41
N TRP A 360 -7.26 0.61 15.62
CA TRP A 360 -7.49 1.82 14.82
C TRP A 360 -7.68 3.10 15.66
N ARG A 361 -7.87 3.00 16.97
CA ARG A 361 -7.93 4.15 17.88
C ARG A 361 -6.56 4.60 18.39
N VAL A 362 -5.56 3.72 18.30
CA VAL A 362 -4.24 3.94 18.90
C VAL A 362 -3.31 4.61 17.89
N PRO A 363 -2.49 5.59 18.29
CA PRO A 363 -1.41 6.12 17.44
C PRO A 363 -0.44 5.06 16.94
N ALA A 364 0.03 5.18 15.69
CA ALA A 364 1.10 4.32 15.19
C ALA A 364 2.47 4.89 15.57
N GLY A 365 3.51 4.04 15.59
CA GLY A 365 4.86 4.46 15.96
C GLY A 365 5.93 3.85 15.07
N THR A 366 7.17 3.85 15.55
CA THR A 366 8.31 3.19 14.86
C THR A 366 9.06 2.21 15.77
N ALA A 367 8.55 1.99 16.98
CA ALA A 367 9.14 1.04 17.91
C ALA A 367 9.02 -0.39 17.33
N ALA A 368 10.06 -1.20 17.50
CA ALA A 368 10.05 -2.59 17.06
C ALA A 368 8.96 -3.39 17.79
N LEU A 369 8.28 -4.29 17.05
CA LEU A 369 7.25 -5.17 17.60
C LEU A 369 7.81 -6.56 17.83
N THR A 370 7.64 -7.10 19.04
CA THR A 370 8.16 -8.42 19.42
C THR A 370 7.08 -9.48 19.31
N TYR A 371 7.38 -10.59 18.65
CA TYR A 371 6.47 -11.73 18.50
C TYR A 371 7.17 -13.04 18.87
N ASN A 372 6.48 -13.90 19.62
CA ASN A 372 6.85 -15.30 19.77
C ASN A 372 6.13 -16.13 18.71
N LEU A 373 6.86 -16.59 17.69
CA LEU A 373 6.29 -17.35 16.58
C LEU A 373 5.78 -18.74 16.98
N ALA A 374 6.09 -19.21 18.20
CA ALA A 374 5.53 -20.46 18.71
C ALA A 374 4.08 -20.30 19.20
N THR A 375 3.65 -19.09 19.56
CA THR A 375 2.36 -18.85 20.25
C THR A 375 1.49 -17.79 19.58
N ALA A 376 2.02 -17.01 18.64
CA ALA A 376 1.31 -15.92 18.00
C ALA A 376 1.59 -15.85 16.50
N THR A 377 0.56 -15.48 15.73
CA THR A 377 0.67 -15.12 14.31
C THR A 377 0.88 -13.62 14.21
N PRO A 378 2.06 -13.13 13.75
CA PRO A 378 2.33 -11.70 13.68
C PRO A 378 1.37 -10.97 12.73
N HIS A 379 0.79 -9.87 13.22
CA HIS A 379 0.00 -8.93 12.43
C HIS A 379 0.45 -7.51 12.72
N VAL A 380 1.09 -6.87 11.73
CA VAL A 380 1.56 -5.49 11.81
C VAL A 380 0.64 -4.62 10.97
N ILE A 381 0.12 -3.55 11.55
CA ILE A 381 -0.62 -2.52 10.80
C ILE A 381 0.34 -1.40 10.49
N VAL A 382 0.47 -1.04 9.21
CA VAL A 382 1.23 0.11 8.73
C VAL A 382 0.29 1.25 8.34
N ARG A 383 0.69 2.49 8.62
CA ARG A 383 -0.07 3.69 8.34
C ARG A 383 0.84 4.73 7.70
N ARG A 384 0.29 5.59 6.85
CA ARG A 384 1.00 6.80 6.39
C ARG A 384 1.09 7.80 7.53
N LEU A 385 1.81 8.88 7.31
CA LEU A 385 1.59 10.05 8.14
C LEU A 385 0.18 10.58 7.86
N MET A 386 -0.53 11.03 8.88
CA MET A 386 -1.89 11.55 8.67
C MET A 386 -1.90 12.80 7.76
N VAL A 387 -0.84 13.61 7.84
CA VAL A 387 -0.62 14.78 6.98
C VAL A 387 -0.67 14.43 5.49
N ASP A 388 -0.14 13.26 5.15
CA ASP A 388 0.00 12.71 3.81
C ASP A 388 -1.36 12.30 3.22
N GLU A 389 -2.27 11.81 4.06
CA GLU A 389 -3.64 11.47 3.67
C GLU A 389 -4.53 12.72 3.58
N MET A 390 -4.28 13.71 4.45
CA MET A 390 -5.01 14.97 4.44
C MET A 390 -4.79 15.75 3.14
N LEU A 391 -3.56 15.76 2.63
CA LEU A 391 -3.20 16.43 1.38
C LEU A 391 -3.59 15.64 0.13
N ALA A 392 -3.78 14.32 0.25
CA ALA A 392 -4.14 13.47 -0.87
C ALA A 392 -5.61 13.65 -1.31
N ASP A 393 -6.47 14.23 -0.46
CA ASP A 393 -7.86 14.54 -0.80
C ASP A 393 -7.96 15.61 -1.89
N ALA A 394 -8.21 15.15 -3.11
CA ALA A 394 -8.29 15.97 -4.32
C ALA A 394 -9.59 16.80 -4.42
N ALA A 395 -10.58 16.62 -3.53
CA ALA A 395 -11.82 17.38 -3.59
C ALA A 395 -11.53 18.87 -3.32
N ARG A 396 -11.84 19.72 -4.32
CA ARG A 396 -11.75 21.17 -4.23
C ARG A 396 -13.17 21.77 -4.27
N PRO A 397 -13.48 22.78 -3.46
CA PRO A 397 -14.74 23.51 -3.53
C PRO A 397 -14.87 24.31 -4.83
N THR A 398 -16.13 24.51 -5.24
CA THR A 398 -16.54 25.61 -6.12
C THR A 398 -16.93 26.79 -5.24
N ASN A 399 -16.64 28.02 -5.66
CA ASN A 399 -16.50 29.25 -4.85
C ASN A 399 -17.73 29.74 -4.03
N ASP A 400 -18.77 28.95 -3.79
CA ASP A 400 -20.11 29.51 -3.54
C ASP A 400 -20.65 29.47 -2.10
N GLU A 401 -19.97 28.91 -1.08
CA GLU A 401 -20.48 29.01 0.31
C GLU A 401 -19.42 29.12 1.42
N ALA A 402 -19.81 29.80 2.53
CA ALA A 402 -18.98 30.18 3.67
C ALA A 402 -18.94 29.12 4.80
N ALA A 403 -18.08 28.10 4.68
CA ALA A 403 -17.90 27.02 5.67
C ALA A 403 -16.43 26.55 5.87
N CYS A 404 -15.49 27.46 6.18
CA CYS A 404 -14.05 27.14 6.23
C CYS A 404 -13.59 26.15 7.31
N THR A 405 -13.98 26.35 8.57
CA THR A 405 -13.59 25.44 9.69
C THR A 405 -14.12 24.04 9.48
N TYR A 406 -15.21 23.92 8.73
CA TYR A 406 -15.82 22.67 8.36
C TYR A 406 -15.04 21.91 7.28
N PHE A 407 -14.52 22.59 6.26
CA PHE A 407 -13.75 21.95 5.18
C PHE A 407 -12.43 21.35 5.69
N SER A 408 -11.70 22.08 6.54
CA SER A 408 -10.47 21.57 7.16
C SER A 408 -10.75 20.44 8.16
N LEU A 409 -11.83 20.53 8.94
CA LEU A 409 -12.29 19.44 9.79
C LEU A 409 -12.62 18.19 8.96
N ARG A 410 -13.40 18.32 7.88
CA ARG A 410 -13.72 17.22 6.96
C ARG A 410 -12.46 16.52 6.48
N ARG A 411 -11.48 17.29 5.98
CA ARG A 411 -10.23 16.72 5.46
C ARG A 411 -9.44 15.98 6.53
N THR A 412 -9.38 16.54 7.73
CA THR A 412 -8.76 15.89 8.89
C THR A 412 -9.48 14.59 9.25
N MET A 413 -10.82 14.57 9.23
CA MET A 413 -11.61 13.36 9.52
C MET A 413 -11.45 12.28 8.45
N ARG A 414 -11.38 12.67 7.17
CA ARG A 414 -11.09 11.74 6.08
C ARG A 414 -9.70 11.16 6.22
N ALA A 415 -8.70 11.99 6.48
CA ALA A 415 -7.33 11.56 6.70
C ALA A 415 -7.24 10.57 7.87
N LEU A 416 -7.86 10.89 9.01
CA LEU A 416 -7.89 10.02 10.19
C LEU A 416 -8.48 8.64 9.88
N ILE A 417 -9.62 8.59 9.19
CA ILE A 417 -10.28 7.34 8.82
C ILE A 417 -9.47 6.57 7.79
N ASP A 418 -8.95 7.23 6.77
CA ASP A 418 -8.21 6.56 5.72
C ASP A 418 -6.88 6.02 6.23
N ASN A 419 -6.23 6.78 7.13
CA ASN A 419 -5.01 6.39 7.82
C ASN A 419 -5.21 5.19 8.74
N ARG A 420 -6.24 5.23 9.60
CA ARG A 420 -6.38 4.27 10.70
C ARG A 420 -7.34 3.11 10.44
N ILE A 421 -8.32 3.27 9.54
CA ILE A 421 -9.36 2.27 9.27
C ILE A 421 -9.22 1.69 7.86
N CYS A 422 -9.24 2.54 6.83
CA CYS A 422 -9.46 2.11 5.44
C CYS A 422 -8.18 1.83 4.64
N GLY A 423 -7.04 2.36 5.07
CA GLY A 423 -5.74 2.12 4.48
C GLY A 423 -5.47 2.85 3.15
N GLY A 424 -6.09 4.00 2.86
CA GLY A 424 -5.87 4.79 1.63
C GLY A 424 -7.04 4.75 0.62
N ARG A 425 -8.03 3.89 0.87
CA ARG A 425 -9.09 3.55 -0.09
C ARG A 425 -10.11 4.67 -0.28
N LEU A 426 -10.36 5.49 0.75
CA LEU A 426 -11.35 6.56 0.65
C LEU A 426 -10.87 7.72 -0.23
N VAL A 427 -9.57 8.02 -0.20
CA VAL A 427 -8.99 9.09 -1.01
C VAL A 427 -8.82 8.65 -2.47
N ALA A 428 -8.37 7.42 -2.70
CA ALA A 428 -8.08 6.93 -4.05
C ALA A 428 -9.32 6.59 -4.89
N GLU A 429 -10.38 6.09 -4.26
CA GLU A 429 -11.54 5.53 -4.97
C GLU A 429 -12.77 6.45 -4.94
N GLY A 430 -12.66 7.73 -4.57
CA GLY A 430 -13.72 8.66 -4.12
C GLY A 430 -15.16 8.59 -4.68
N SER A 431 -15.44 7.98 -5.84
CA SER A 431 -16.80 7.71 -6.38
C SER A 431 -17.25 6.24 -6.33
N LYS A 432 -16.37 5.30 -5.93
CA LYS A 432 -16.56 3.85 -5.88
C LYS A 432 -16.01 3.28 -4.58
N THR A 433 -16.59 3.65 -3.44
CA THR A 433 -16.24 3.00 -2.17
C THR A 433 -16.61 1.52 -2.25
N LEU A 434 -15.59 0.65 -2.35
CA LEU A 434 -15.77 -0.80 -2.43
C LEU A 434 -16.53 -1.34 -1.20
N ALA A 435 -17.26 -2.45 -1.40
CA ALA A 435 -18.00 -3.11 -0.32
C ALA A 435 -17.12 -3.46 0.89
N ALA A 436 -15.85 -3.84 0.66
CA ALA A 436 -14.89 -4.12 1.72
C ALA A 436 -14.57 -2.87 2.56
N THR A 437 -14.39 -1.71 1.94
CA THR A 437 -14.13 -0.45 2.63
C THR A 437 -15.34 -0.02 3.46
N LYS A 438 -16.56 -0.16 2.90
CA LYS A 438 -17.81 0.09 3.64
C LYS A 438 -17.92 -0.80 4.87
N LYS A 439 -17.65 -2.10 4.72
CA LYS A 439 -17.66 -3.05 5.84
C LYS A 439 -16.66 -2.68 6.93
N LEU A 440 -15.43 -2.31 6.58
CA LEU A 440 -14.43 -1.87 7.56
C LEU A 440 -14.89 -0.66 8.37
N LEU A 441 -15.54 0.30 7.73
CA LEU A 441 -16.12 1.48 8.37
C LEU A 441 -17.31 1.12 9.24
N ASP A 442 -18.19 0.26 8.73
CA ASP A 442 -19.37 -0.20 9.46
C ASP A 442 -18.97 -0.92 10.75
N ASP A 443 -17.95 -1.77 10.67
CA ASP A 443 -17.43 -2.52 11.80
C ASP A 443 -16.72 -1.61 12.82
N ALA A 444 -15.99 -0.58 12.37
CA ALA A 444 -15.27 0.33 13.26
C ALA A 444 -16.20 1.38 13.91
N LEU A 445 -17.19 1.85 13.15
CA LEU A 445 -18.10 2.93 13.52
C LEU A 445 -19.52 2.39 13.79
N ALA A 446 -19.62 1.17 14.32
CA ALA A 446 -20.90 0.55 14.65
C ALA A 446 -21.69 1.46 15.62
N GLY A 447 -22.97 1.70 15.32
CA GLY A 447 -23.84 2.58 16.12
C GLY A 447 -23.91 4.05 15.67
N THR A 448 -23.01 4.55 14.80
CA THR A 448 -23.05 5.93 14.28
C THR A 448 -23.75 6.03 12.91
N HIS A 449 -24.84 5.26 12.74
CA HIS A 449 -25.31 4.77 11.43
C HIS A 449 -25.68 5.85 10.39
N GLY A 450 -26.13 7.03 10.83
CA GLY A 450 -26.51 8.14 9.93
C GLY A 450 -25.33 8.99 9.43
N ASP A 451 -24.24 9.04 10.19
CA ASP A 451 -23.16 10.02 9.98
C ASP A 451 -22.01 9.47 9.12
N LYS A 452 -21.76 8.16 9.20
CA LYS A 452 -20.72 7.49 8.39
C LYS A 452 -20.99 7.54 6.89
N LYS A 453 -22.27 7.58 6.48
CA LYS A 453 -22.66 7.67 5.06
C LYS A 453 -22.14 8.96 4.44
N GLU A 454 -22.09 10.04 5.21
CA GLU A 454 -21.49 11.29 4.74
C GLU A 454 -20.03 11.07 4.38
N ILE A 455 -19.24 10.36 5.18
CA ILE A 455 -17.83 10.12 4.84
C ILE A 455 -17.68 9.15 3.66
N ILE A 456 -18.50 8.11 3.59
CA ILE A 456 -18.46 7.10 2.53
C ILE A 456 -18.79 7.68 1.16
N ASP A 457 -19.76 8.60 1.09
CA ASP A 457 -20.31 9.13 -0.18
C ASP A 457 -19.52 10.34 -0.71
N GLY A 458 -18.23 10.47 -0.37
CA GLY A 458 -17.44 11.64 -0.77
C GLY A 458 -17.83 12.92 -0.02
N LYS A 459 -18.76 12.81 0.93
CA LYS A 459 -19.34 13.90 1.68
C LYS A 459 -18.59 14.19 2.99
N PRO A 460 -18.94 15.31 3.63
CA PRO A 460 -19.70 16.39 3.03
C PRO A 460 -19.03 17.01 1.81
N SER A 461 -19.83 17.54 0.90
CA SER A 461 -19.31 18.32 -0.21
C SER A 461 -18.47 19.47 0.36
N PRO A 462 -17.35 19.86 -0.29
CA PRO A 462 -16.68 21.10 0.06
C PRO A 462 -17.62 22.32 0.02
N ALA A 463 -18.70 22.27 -0.76
CA ALA A 463 -19.79 23.25 -0.81
C ALA A 463 -21.04 22.83 0.00
N GLY A 464 -20.88 21.98 1.01
CA GLY A 464 -21.98 21.47 1.84
C GLY A 464 -22.27 22.37 3.04
N SER A 465 -23.51 22.32 3.54
CA SER A 465 -23.94 23.11 4.71
C SER A 465 -23.06 22.87 5.95
N PRO A 466 -22.56 23.94 6.63
CA PRO A 466 -21.78 23.81 7.85
C PRO A 466 -22.51 23.07 8.99
N GLY A 467 -23.84 23.03 8.99
CA GLY A 467 -24.63 22.30 10.01
C GLY A 467 -24.35 20.79 10.02
N LEU A 468 -23.85 20.24 8.90
CA LEU A 468 -23.43 18.84 8.82
C LEU A 468 -22.12 18.58 9.58
N ALA A 469 -21.36 19.59 10.02
CA ALA A 469 -20.15 19.43 10.83
C ALA A 469 -20.40 18.61 12.10
N ARG A 470 -21.59 18.77 12.69
CA ARG A 470 -21.97 18.05 13.92
C ARG A 470 -21.99 16.54 13.73
N LYS A 471 -22.17 16.04 12.52
CA LYS A 471 -22.11 14.61 12.20
C LYS A 471 -20.70 14.02 12.43
N PHE A 472 -19.65 14.83 12.30
CA PHE A 472 -18.28 14.40 12.61
C PHE A 472 -18.03 14.20 14.10
N GLU A 473 -18.83 14.82 14.97
CA GLU A 473 -18.72 14.64 16.41
C GLU A 473 -18.86 13.15 16.75
N ASN A 474 -19.88 12.46 16.25
CA ASN A 474 -20.10 11.04 16.54
C ASN A 474 -18.97 10.14 16.04
N ILE A 475 -18.34 10.49 14.92
CA ILE A 475 -17.16 9.80 14.41
C ILE A 475 -15.96 10.04 15.33
N LEU A 476 -15.73 11.28 15.76
CA LEU A 476 -14.67 11.62 16.71
C LEU A 476 -14.84 10.91 18.05
N ARG A 477 -16.07 10.81 18.56
CA ARG A 477 -16.37 10.00 19.76
C ARG A 477 -15.97 8.55 19.60
N ALA A 478 -16.14 7.99 18.39
CA ALA A 478 -15.74 6.62 18.13
C ALA A 478 -14.21 6.45 18.16
N PHE A 479 -13.43 7.45 17.73
CA PHE A 479 -11.96 7.43 17.81
C PHE A 479 -11.43 7.75 19.22
N TYR A 480 -12.08 8.69 19.91
CA TYR A 480 -11.64 9.23 21.21
C TYR A 480 -12.78 9.16 22.25
N PRO A 481 -13.20 7.95 22.66
CA PRO A 481 -14.38 7.77 23.52
C PRO A 481 -14.10 8.08 25.00
N THR A 482 -12.84 8.31 25.37
CA THR A 482 -12.43 8.54 26.75
C THR A 482 -12.94 9.88 27.24
N THR A 483 -13.43 9.94 28.48
CA THR A 483 -13.89 11.20 29.08
C THR A 483 -12.73 12.18 29.21
N ALA A 484 -12.94 13.44 28.80
CA ALA A 484 -11.94 14.47 28.91
C ALA A 484 -11.59 14.75 30.39
N PRO A 485 -10.31 14.98 30.74
CA PRO A 485 -9.90 15.32 32.11
C PRO A 485 -10.56 16.62 32.58
N ALA A 486 -11.10 16.61 33.80
CA ALA A 486 -11.69 17.80 34.40
C ALA A 486 -10.62 18.84 34.73
N GLN A 487 -10.87 20.09 34.35
CA GLN A 487 -9.99 21.22 34.65
C GLN A 487 -10.40 21.89 35.96
N ASN A 488 -9.43 22.19 36.82
CA ASN A 488 -9.66 22.97 38.03
C ASN A 488 -9.73 24.46 37.67
N ILE A 489 -10.94 25.03 37.74
CA ILE A 489 -11.19 26.44 37.42
C ILE A 489 -11.93 27.07 38.59
N GLY A 490 -11.30 28.07 39.20
CA GLY A 490 -11.83 28.75 40.38
C GLY A 490 -11.95 27.82 41.59
N GLY A 491 -11.04 26.85 41.73
CA GLY A 491 -11.01 25.90 42.84
C GLY A 491 -11.96 24.70 42.70
N SER A 492 -12.59 24.49 41.55
CA SER A 492 -13.55 23.40 41.32
C SER A 492 -13.32 22.68 39.99
N THR A 493 -13.52 21.36 39.99
CA THR A 493 -13.52 20.46 38.83
C THR A 493 -14.93 19.97 38.46
N ASN A 494 -15.98 20.47 39.11
CA ASN A 494 -17.34 19.97 38.97
C ASN A 494 -17.96 20.31 37.61
N ARG A 495 -18.55 19.32 36.95
CA ARG A 495 -19.20 19.43 35.64
C ARG A 495 -20.61 18.88 35.72
N THR A 496 -21.58 19.58 35.16
CA THR A 496 -22.95 19.03 34.99
C THR A 496 -23.05 18.18 33.72
N THR A 497 -22.16 18.42 32.75
CA THR A 497 -22.07 17.63 31.51
C THR A 497 -20.62 17.25 31.26
N MET A 498 -20.37 15.95 31.16
CA MET A 498 -19.06 15.40 30.83
C MET A 498 -18.96 15.20 29.32
N PHE A 499 -17.86 15.67 28.74
CA PHE A 499 -17.55 15.44 27.33
C PHE A 499 -16.48 14.38 27.18
N ASP A 500 -16.61 13.55 26.16
CA ASP A 500 -15.49 12.73 25.68
C ASP A 500 -14.45 13.58 24.93
N GLN A 501 -13.25 13.02 24.75
CA GLN A 501 -12.16 13.70 24.06
C GLN A 501 -12.51 14.04 22.60
N GLY A 502 -13.31 13.21 21.94
CA GLY A 502 -13.80 13.46 20.58
C GLY A 502 -14.73 14.68 20.50
N GLN A 503 -15.62 14.85 21.47
CA GLN A 503 -16.45 16.05 21.61
C GLN A 503 -15.60 17.29 21.88
N VAL A 504 -14.62 17.19 22.79
CA VAL A 504 -13.71 18.30 23.10
C VAL A 504 -12.97 18.74 21.83
N PHE A 505 -12.44 17.80 21.06
CA PHE A 505 -11.82 18.06 19.76
C PHE A 505 -12.76 18.84 18.83
N TYR A 506 -13.99 18.33 18.63
CA TYR A 506 -14.97 18.97 17.75
C TYR A 506 -15.30 20.39 18.20
N HIS A 507 -15.57 20.59 19.50
CA HIS A 507 -15.94 21.88 20.05
C HIS A 507 -14.79 22.90 20.03
N LEU A 508 -13.55 22.46 20.25
CA LEU A 508 -12.35 23.30 20.08
C LEU A 508 -12.18 23.73 18.62
N TRP A 509 -12.30 22.80 17.68
CA TRP A 509 -12.17 23.09 16.24
C TRP A 509 -13.24 24.08 15.76
N GLN A 510 -14.48 23.91 16.22
CA GLN A 510 -15.60 24.80 15.89
C GLN A 510 -15.61 26.10 16.72
N VAL A 511 -14.70 26.25 17.68
CA VAL A 511 -14.64 27.40 18.59
C VAL A 511 -15.99 27.69 19.26
N ARG A 512 -16.57 26.69 19.93
CA ARG A 512 -17.87 26.77 20.64
C ARG A 512 -17.81 27.59 21.93
N ASP A 513 -17.82 28.91 21.79
CA ASP A 513 -17.68 29.87 22.89
C ASP A 513 -18.76 29.74 23.98
N ASP A 514 -19.97 29.33 23.61
CA ASP A 514 -21.08 29.04 24.52
C ASP A 514 -20.70 27.95 25.54
N LEU A 515 -20.02 26.89 25.08
CA LEU A 515 -19.61 25.77 25.91
C LEU A 515 -18.39 26.07 26.78
N PHE A 516 -17.50 26.96 26.33
CA PHE A 516 -16.30 27.34 27.09
C PHE A 516 -16.59 28.23 28.29
N ARG A 517 -17.78 28.85 28.33
CA ARG A 517 -18.22 29.80 29.36
C ARG A 517 -19.19 29.18 30.36
N ASN A 518 -20.06 28.29 29.90
CA ASN A 518 -21.08 27.68 30.75
C ASN A 518 -20.45 26.84 31.88
N GLU A 519 -20.81 27.14 33.14
CA GLU A 519 -20.32 26.42 34.33
C GLU A 519 -20.44 24.90 34.23
N GLY A 520 -21.48 24.41 33.56
CA GLY A 520 -21.75 22.99 33.38
C GLY A 520 -20.75 22.26 32.51
N THR A 521 -20.11 22.96 31.56
CA THR A 521 -19.29 22.36 30.49
C THR A 521 -17.86 22.91 30.42
N LYS A 522 -17.62 24.12 30.92
CA LYS A 522 -16.36 24.86 30.73
C LYS A 522 -15.12 24.10 31.22
N ARG A 523 -15.29 23.28 32.26
CA ARG A 523 -14.22 22.48 32.88
C ARG A 523 -13.86 21.21 32.09
N ASN A 524 -14.46 20.98 30.92
CA ASN A 524 -13.98 19.95 29.98
C ASN A 524 -12.80 20.44 29.13
N PHE A 525 -12.49 21.75 29.14
CA PHE A 525 -11.54 22.38 28.21
C PHE A 525 -10.39 23.03 28.95
N ALA A 526 -9.15 22.60 28.65
CA ALA A 526 -7.94 23.19 29.20
C ALA A 526 -7.67 24.59 28.62
N ASP A 527 -7.23 25.53 29.46
CA ASP A 527 -6.89 26.90 29.05
C ASP A 527 -5.76 26.95 28.02
N ALA A 528 -4.90 25.92 28.00
CA ALA A 528 -3.84 25.75 27.01
C ALA A 528 -4.37 25.60 25.58
N HIS A 529 -5.62 25.14 25.38
CA HIS A 529 -6.16 24.85 24.05
C HIS A 529 -7.24 25.83 23.58
N ILE A 530 -7.95 26.48 24.52
CA ILE A 530 -8.95 27.49 24.18
C ILE A 530 -8.28 28.66 23.45
N GLY A 531 -8.93 29.13 22.38
CA GLY A 531 -8.42 30.20 21.51
C GLY A 531 -7.47 29.72 20.41
N ARG A 532 -6.97 28.47 20.44
CA ARG A 532 -6.13 27.88 19.37
C ARG A 532 -6.90 27.06 18.34
N GLY A 533 -8.22 26.98 18.45
CA GLY A 533 -9.09 26.37 17.44
C GLY A 533 -8.66 24.96 17.04
N SER A 534 -8.54 24.73 15.73
CA SER A 534 -8.08 23.48 15.12
C SER A 534 -6.72 22.99 15.64
N ALA A 535 -5.73 23.88 15.82
CA ALA A 535 -4.44 23.53 16.39
C ALA A 535 -4.59 23.04 17.84
N GLY A 536 -5.42 23.71 18.65
CA GLY A 536 -5.73 23.26 20.01
C GLY A 536 -6.48 21.93 20.06
N ALA A 537 -7.37 21.69 19.10
CA ALA A 537 -8.08 20.41 18.97
C ALA A 537 -7.09 19.26 18.73
N LEU A 538 -6.13 19.41 17.81
CA LEU A 538 -5.11 18.37 17.54
C LEU A 538 -4.31 17.99 18.80
N LEU A 539 -3.81 18.98 19.54
CA LEU A 539 -3.05 18.73 20.76
C LEU A 539 -3.92 18.08 21.85
N SER A 540 -5.19 18.46 21.97
CA SER A 540 -6.08 17.96 23.03
C SER A 540 -6.31 16.45 23.00
N VAL A 541 -6.10 15.82 21.85
CA VAL A 541 -6.24 14.36 21.63
C VAL A 541 -4.91 13.69 21.29
N GLY A 542 -3.79 14.41 21.37
CA GLY A 542 -2.45 13.87 21.11
C GLY A 542 -2.13 13.61 19.63
N LEU A 543 -2.87 14.19 18.69
CA LEU A 543 -2.54 14.10 17.25
C LEU A 543 -1.34 14.98 16.88
N ALA A 544 -1.08 16.03 17.66
CA ALA A 544 0.10 16.87 17.55
C ALA A 544 0.85 16.85 18.89
N PRO A 545 2.18 16.76 18.90
CA PRO A 545 2.96 16.72 20.14
C PRO A 545 3.07 18.09 20.82
N ALA A 546 3.00 19.17 20.02
CA ALA A 546 3.18 20.54 20.46
C ALA A 546 2.62 21.53 19.42
N TYR A 547 2.50 22.80 19.83
CA TYR A 547 2.30 23.90 18.90
C TYR A 547 3.63 24.19 18.21
N LEU A 548 3.59 24.36 16.88
CA LEU A 548 4.73 24.96 16.17
C LEU A 548 4.77 26.46 16.44
N ILE A 549 3.60 27.08 16.49
CA ILE A 549 3.42 28.50 16.81
C ILE A 549 2.28 28.60 17.82
N ASP A 550 2.60 29.03 19.04
CA ASP A 550 1.61 29.36 20.08
C ASP A 550 1.48 30.89 20.15
N PRO A 551 0.25 31.45 20.10
CA PRO A 551 -0.01 32.89 20.20
C PRO A 551 0.16 33.43 21.62
N VAL A 552 1.33 33.19 22.22
CA VAL A 552 1.77 33.77 23.48
C VAL A 552 2.72 34.93 23.18
N ARG A 553 2.40 36.10 23.75
CA ARG A 553 3.22 37.30 23.66
C ARG A 553 4.37 37.23 24.67
N ASN A 554 5.54 37.70 24.27
CA ASN A 554 6.63 37.93 25.20
C ASN A 554 6.32 39.14 26.10
N ALA A 555 6.94 39.19 27.28
CA ALA A 555 6.78 40.34 28.18
C ALA A 555 7.23 41.64 27.48
N GLY A 556 6.36 42.66 27.48
CA GLY A 556 6.63 43.96 26.85
C GLY A 556 6.59 43.97 25.30
N GLU A 557 6.17 42.88 24.66
CA GLU A 557 6.14 42.78 23.20
C GLU A 557 5.02 43.63 22.58
N SER A 558 5.39 44.58 21.71
CA SER A 558 4.43 45.38 20.95
C SER A 558 3.66 44.51 19.93
N THR A 559 2.49 44.97 19.48
CA THR A 559 1.70 44.24 18.47
C THR A 559 2.43 44.07 17.14
N ALA A 560 3.19 45.07 16.69
CA ALA A 560 3.99 44.97 15.46
C ALA A 560 5.12 43.93 15.61
N ALA A 561 5.82 43.94 16.76
CA ALA A 561 6.88 42.97 17.03
C ALA A 561 6.33 41.54 17.16
N PHE A 562 5.17 41.37 17.81
CA PHE A 562 4.48 40.09 17.91
C PHE A 562 4.11 39.57 16.51
N ALA A 563 3.45 40.39 15.68
CA ALA A 563 3.05 40.00 14.34
C ALA A 563 4.27 39.62 13.48
N ASP A 564 5.34 40.43 13.51
CA ASP A 564 6.55 40.16 12.74
C ASP A 564 7.23 38.84 13.16
N ARG A 565 7.35 38.59 14.47
CA ARG A 565 7.89 37.33 14.99
C ARG A 565 7.08 36.14 14.52
N ILE A 566 5.75 36.20 14.66
CA ILE A 566 4.85 35.12 14.26
C ILE A 566 4.98 34.84 12.77
N VAL A 567 4.99 35.88 11.92
CA VAL A 567 5.24 35.72 10.48
C VAL A 567 6.61 35.10 10.22
N GLY A 568 7.67 35.56 10.89
CA GLY A 568 9.01 34.97 10.77
C GLY A 568 9.04 33.47 11.09
N LEU A 569 8.34 33.04 12.14
CA LEU A 569 8.19 31.63 12.49
C LEU A 569 7.39 30.87 11.43
N MET A 570 6.28 31.46 10.92
CA MET A 570 5.46 30.84 9.88
C MET A 570 6.23 30.62 8.58
N LEU A 571 7.11 31.53 8.19
CA LEU A 571 7.89 31.43 6.95
C LEU A 571 9.04 30.41 7.03
N THR A 572 9.31 29.84 8.21
CA THR A 572 10.46 28.96 8.44
C THR A 572 10.10 27.61 9.05
N GLN A 573 8.96 27.49 9.74
CA GLN A 573 8.62 26.28 10.52
C GLN A 573 7.46 25.47 9.96
N LEU A 574 6.64 26.03 9.06
CA LEU A 574 5.49 25.31 8.53
C LEU A 574 5.94 24.21 7.56
N THR A 575 5.30 23.06 7.68
CA THR A 575 5.41 21.92 6.77
C THR A 575 4.05 21.66 6.14
N SER A 576 4.02 21.21 4.89
CA SER A 576 2.76 20.91 4.18
C SER A 576 1.82 20.08 5.04
N GLY A 577 0.56 20.50 5.14
CA GLY A 577 -0.46 19.91 5.99
C GLY A 577 -0.41 20.34 7.47
N THR A 578 0.42 21.32 7.83
CA THR A 578 0.28 22.02 9.13
C THR A 578 -1.14 22.61 9.22
N VAL A 579 -1.82 22.39 10.34
CA VAL A 579 -3.14 22.96 10.59
C VAL A 579 -2.97 24.31 11.29
N LEU A 580 -3.72 25.30 10.82
CA LEU A 580 -3.65 26.68 11.28
C LEU A 580 -4.95 27.07 11.95
N GLN A 581 -4.84 27.99 12.90
CA GLN A 581 -5.93 28.80 13.43
C GLN A 581 -5.49 30.27 13.40
N PHE A 582 -6.33 31.18 12.92
CA PHE A 582 -6.07 32.61 13.04
C PHE A 582 -7.25 33.43 13.58
N TRP A 583 -6.95 34.64 14.03
CA TRP A 583 -7.93 35.65 14.45
C TRP A 583 -7.63 37.00 13.82
N ASN A 584 -8.68 37.69 13.39
CA ASN A 584 -8.54 39.03 12.80
C ASN A 584 -8.11 40.08 13.81
N THR A 585 -8.43 39.90 15.10
CA THR A 585 -8.07 40.86 16.17
C THR A 585 -7.62 40.14 17.44
N ASP A 586 -6.65 40.71 18.15
CA ASP A 586 -6.20 40.26 19.48
C ASP A 586 -7.39 40.26 20.46
N ALA A 587 -8.23 41.29 20.41
CA ALA A 587 -9.41 41.41 21.27
C ALA A 587 -10.38 40.21 21.15
N ALA A 588 -10.64 39.74 19.92
CA ALA A 588 -11.49 38.56 19.71
C ALA A 588 -10.84 37.28 20.28
N TYR A 589 -9.54 37.10 20.05
CA TYR A 589 -8.77 35.99 20.60
C TYR A 589 -8.80 36.01 22.14
N GLN A 590 -8.53 37.15 22.77
CA GLN A 590 -8.53 37.26 24.24
C GLN A 590 -9.90 36.97 24.83
N ARG A 591 -11.00 37.42 24.22
CA ARG A 591 -12.37 37.13 24.70
C ARG A 591 -12.64 35.62 24.77
N ILE A 592 -12.22 34.88 23.75
CA ILE A 592 -12.36 33.42 23.71
C ILE A 592 -11.42 32.77 24.74
N LYS A 593 -10.14 33.13 24.72
CA LYS A 593 -9.12 32.58 25.63
C LYS A 593 -9.49 32.75 27.10
N THR A 594 -10.01 33.92 27.47
CA THR A 594 -10.40 34.27 28.84
C THR A 594 -11.83 33.88 29.18
N ARG A 595 -12.58 33.27 28.25
CA ARG A 595 -13.98 32.87 28.43
C ARG A 595 -14.89 34.07 28.78
N ALA A 596 -14.53 35.27 28.32
CA ALA A 596 -15.14 36.53 28.73
C ALA A 596 -16.33 37.00 27.86
N GLY A 597 -16.69 36.27 26.79
CA GLY A 597 -17.86 36.58 25.96
C GLY A 597 -17.73 36.14 24.51
N ALA A 598 -18.76 36.41 23.72
CA ALA A 598 -18.75 36.13 22.28
C ALA A 598 -17.67 36.98 21.57
N PRO A 599 -16.93 36.42 20.61
CA PRO A 599 -15.91 37.16 19.88
C PRO A 599 -16.56 38.15 18.91
N THR A 600 -15.91 39.28 18.68
CA THR A 600 -16.34 40.31 17.72
C THR A 600 -16.03 39.93 16.27
N SER A 601 -15.21 38.91 16.04
CA SER A 601 -14.89 38.32 14.75
C SER A 601 -14.59 36.83 14.90
N ILE A 602 -15.06 36.00 13.97
CA ILE A 602 -14.85 34.53 14.02
C ILE A 602 -13.41 34.21 13.59
N GLY A 603 -12.75 33.32 14.33
CA GLY A 603 -11.46 32.78 13.95
C GLY A 603 -11.57 31.70 12.86
N HIS A 604 -10.48 31.46 12.14
CA HIS A 604 -10.49 30.60 10.96
C HIS A 604 -9.48 29.46 11.01
N SER A 605 -9.78 28.32 10.39
CA SER A 605 -8.91 27.14 10.46
C SER A 605 -8.50 26.57 9.09
N PRO A 606 -7.53 27.16 8.36
CA PRO A 606 -7.06 26.62 7.10
C PRO A 606 -5.94 25.57 7.30
N ILE A 607 -5.53 24.91 6.21
CA ILE A 607 -4.41 23.94 6.19
C ILE A 607 -3.28 24.50 5.34
N PHE A 608 -2.04 24.56 5.83
CA PHE A 608 -0.91 25.02 5.03
C PHE A 608 -0.60 24.02 3.91
N SER A 609 -0.41 24.50 2.69
CA SER A 609 -0.09 23.68 1.52
C SER A 609 1.40 23.74 1.23
N HIS A 610 1.91 24.92 0.91
CA HIS A 610 3.30 25.16 0.54
C HIS A 610 3.63 26.65 0.65
N TYR A 611 4.92 26.98 0.56
CA TYR A 611 5.39 28.37 0.51
C TYR A 611 5.19 28.99 -0.87
N MET A 612 4.90 30.29 -0.91
CA MET A 612 5.00 31.08 -2.14
C MET A 612 6.48 31.21 -2.56
N PRO A 613 6.78 31.58 -3.83
CA PRO A 613 8.16 31.81 -4.27
C PRO A 613 8.91 32.78 -3.35
N ASN A 614 10.22 32.60 -3.22
CA ASN A 614 11.04 33.47 -2.38
C ASN A 614 11.05 34.90 -2.91
N ASP A 615 11.02 35.86 -1.98
CA ASP A 615 11.29 37.26 -2.26
C ASP A 615 12.80 37.42 -2.55
N PRO A 616 13.18 37.94 -3.74
CA PRO A 616 14.58 38.15 -4.10
C PRO A 616 15.35 39.02 -3.10
N ALA A 617 14.68 39.94 -2.40
CA ALA A 617 15.33 40.87 -1.48
C ALA A 617 15.65 40.25 -0.11
N THR A 618 14.91 39.24 0.33
CA THR A 618 15.05 38.65 1.67
C THR A 618 15.48 37.18 1.66
N SER A 619 15.43 36.52 0.48
CA SER A 619 15.62 35.07 0.33
C SER A 619 14.65 34.20 1.15
N LEU A 620 13.65 34.82 1.80
CA LEU A 620 12.56 34.14 2.49
C LEU A 620 11.35 34.00 1.55
N PRO A 621 10.43 33.05 1.80
CA PRO A 621 9.17 32.99 1.07
C PRO A 621 8.40 34.31 1.12
N SER A 622 7.86 34.75 -0.02
CA SER A 622 7.04 35.97 -0.12
C SER A 622 5.64 35.82 0.54
N GLY A 623 5.33 34.63 1.04
CA GLY A 623 4.05 34.29 1.65
C GLY A 623 3.83 32.80 1.79
N ILE A 624 2.62 32.44 2.17
CA ILE A 624 2.18 31.05 2.31
C ILE A 624 1.01 30.78 1.39
N VAL A 625 0.85 29.54 0.96
CA VAL A 625 -0.36 29.06 0.32
C VAL A 625 -1.07 28.14 1.29
N VAL A 626 -2.33 28.44 1.58
CA VAL A 626 -3.19 27.62 2.43
C VAL A 626 -4.28 26.99 1.61
N ILE A 627 -4.83 25.89 2.09
CA ILE A 627 -6.03 25.29 1.55
C ILE A 627 -7.21 25.60 2.45
N ASP A 628 -8.23 26.15 1.82
CA ASP A 628 -9.40 26.71 2.47
C ASP A 628 -10.69 26.39 1.69
N GLN A 629 -11.84 26.95 2.09
CA GLN A 629 -13.13 26.78 1.40
C GLN A 629 -13.15 27.28 -0.05
N MET A 630 -12.11 27.99 -0.51
CA MET A 630 -11.96 28.42 -1.91
C MET A 630 -10.88 27.61 -2.64
N GLY A 631 -10.42 26.51 -2.04
CA GLY A 631 -9.27 25.76 -2.55
C GLY A 631 -7.95 26.39 -2.11
N ASP A 632 -6.95 26.35 -2.98
CA ASP A 632 -5.63 26.87 -2.66
C ASP A 632 -5.64 28.40 -2.75
N THR A 633 -5.31 29.05 -1.63
CA THR A 633 -5.36 30.50 -1.45
C THR A 633 -3.98 31.03 -1.09
N SER A 634 -3.45 31.92 -1.93
CA SER A 634 -2.19 32.63 -1.68
C SER A 634 -2.39 33.71 -0.61
N CYS A 635 -1.56 33.67 0.42
CA CYS A 635 -1.55 34.61 1.53
C CYS A 635 -0.19 35.32 1.57
N PRO A 636 -0.02 36.43 0.84
CA PRO A 636 1.25 37.14 0.74
C PRO A 636 1.62 37.82 2.07
N VAL A 637 2.92 37.98 2.29
CA VAL A 637 3.45 38.86 3.33
C VAL A 637 3.29 40.32 2.88
N GLN A 638 2.91 41.18 3.81
CA GLN A 638 2.93 42.63 3.66
C GLN A 638 3.80 43.27 4.75
N GLY A 639 4.32 44.46 4.45
CA GLY A 639 5.21 45.19 5.35
C GLY A 639 6.68 44.78 5.20
N THR A 640 7.53 45.43 5.99
CA THR A 640 8.98 45.20 6.04
C THR A 640 9.35 44.47 7.34
N PRO A 641 10.52 43.82 7.43
CA PRO A 641 11.00 43.23 8.68
C PRO A 641 10.88 44.20 9.86
N GLY A 642 10.31 43.73 10.96
CA GLY A 642 9.91 44.52 12.13
C GLY A 642 8.43 44.94 12.13
N ASN A 643 7.70 44.73 11.02
CA ASN A 643 6.27 45.00 10.90
C ASN A 643 5.58 44.11 9.84
N ARG A 644 6.05 42.87 9.67
CA ARG A 644 5.47 41.93 8.68
C ARG A 644 4.11 41.38 9.15
N GLN A 645 3.20 41.20 8.21
CA GLN A 645 1.90 40.55 8.42
C GLN A 645 1.54 39.65 7.23
N ILE A 646 0.76 38.58 7.46
CA ILE A 646 0.20 37.74 6.37
C ILE A 646 -1.19 38.26 6.02
N ARG A 647 -1.46 38.45 4.72
CA ARG A 647 -2.77 38.88 4.23
C ARG A 647 -3.59 37.69 3.75
N TRP A 648 -4.84 37.57 4.19
CA TRP A 648 -5.79 36.54 3.76
C TRP A 648 -7.10 37.19 3.30
N HIS A 649 -7.49 37.00 2.03
CA HIS A 649 -8.69 37.60 1.40
C HIS A 649 -8.92 39.09 1.74
N GLY A 650 -7.86 39.89 1.72
CA GLY A 650 -7.96 41.32 2.01
C GLY A 650 -7.83 41.68 3.50
N TRP A 651 -8.00 40.72 4.40
CA TRP A 651 -7.83 40.86 5.85
C TRP A 651 -6.39 40.62 6.28
N THR A 652 -6.04 41.13 7.45
CA THR A 652 -4.70 40.98 8.03
C THR A 652 -4.81 40.39 9.42
N PRO A 653 -4.84 39.05 9.54
CA PRO A 653 -4.97 38.41 10.85
C PRO A 653 -3.83 38.74 11.79
N GLU A 654 -4.18 39.12 13.03
CA GLU A 654 -3.23 39.54 14.06
C GLU A 654 -2.66 38.35 14.85
N ILE A 655 -3.44 37.28 15.01
CA ILE A 655 -3.10 36.14 15.86
C ILE A 655 -3.07 34.86 15.03
N TRP A 656 -2.05 34.03 15.24
CA TRP A 656 -1.91 32.71 14.61
C TRP A 656 -1.53 31.66 15.64
N ALA A 657 -2.16 30.48 15.55
CA ALA A 657 -1.74 29.26 16.22
C ALA A 657 -1.59 28.16 15.18
N THR A 658 -0.55 27.33 15.30
CA THR A 658 -0.31 26.25 14.34
C THR A 658 0.12 24.97 15.05
N ALA A 659 -0.27 23.84 14.50
CA ALA A 659 0.13 22.53 14.96
C ALA A 659 0.24 21.55 13.79
N THR A 660 1.22 20.66 13.85
CA THR A 660 1.44 19.62 12.84
C THR A 660 1.07 18.27 13.42
N ILE A 661 0.39 17.48 12.60
CA ILE A 661 0.00 16.11 12.95
C ILE A 661 1.21 15.21 12.72
N ASP A 662 1.67 14.51 13.78
CA ASP A 662 2.90 13.70 13.75
C ASP A 662 2.69 12.20 13.53
N GLU A 663 1.43 11.78 13.60
CA GLU A 663 1.05 10.38 13.72
C GLU A 663 1.33 9.52 12.49
#